data_AF-A0A2V7R368-F1
#
_entry.id   AF-A0A2V7R368-F1
#
_cell.length_a   1.000
_cell.length_b   1.000
_cell.length_c   1.000
_cell.angle_alpha   90.00
_cell.angle_beta   90.00
_cell.angle_gamma   90.00
#
_symmetry.space_group_name_H-M   'P 1'
#
loop_
_entity.id
_entity.type
_entity.pdbx_description
1 polymer ?
#
loop_
_entity_poly.entity_id
_entity_poly.type
_entity_poly.pdbx_seq_one_letter_code
_entity_poly.pdbx_strand_id
1 'polypeptide(L)'
;MAVVFLAQDLKHHRQVAIKVLRPELAQALGAERFLREIEIAARLNHPHILPLHDSGQTNGLVYYVMPFIEGESLRDRLTREGQLPLEEALQITREVTGALSYAHAHGVVHRDIKPENILLSGGVALVADFGIAQAVSSASTDQLTSTGMSIGTPAYMSPEQAVGRAPIDGRADQYSLACMLYEMLAGVPPFTGPTHQAVLARHAIDPVPPLRTLRDTTPAVVEQTVSRALAKAPADRFPTVGAFQEALTRTVAVPTARRRLARIGLLAAGAAAVSAAVYALVTHPAPLRPLGADTVAPSIAVLPFVNIGSDPNDEPISDGMSEELTTALAKIAKLNVAARTSAFSFKGKNLDVREIGRRLNVGYVLEGSVQRAGTRLRVSAQLINAANGYHLWSDEYEGDTKDIFAVQDEIARAMVGVLQLKLTGPVGAPLVQRSTGSPEAHELYLRGRYFFARRDSASLRKARDYFERAIQMDSSYALAWSGLSDAYSHTGVFGYVPYRAVYGKAKAAALRALALDSMRAEAHTSLAFIVLFYEWDWRTAGREFDRALALDSRYPDTHLFRGWYFVATNRMDDAVREPRPCGRATGSLRGSADCVPTRAGAARASVPRPFRVGLRAVRATGAGVGPAESSRNRAEAGSGGVALRLRDDLRRPRRHRPGVRRAR
;
A
#
# COMPACT_ATOMS: atom_id res chain seq x y z
N MET A 1 -12.16 -31.44 -18.57
CA MET A 1 -10.84 -31.62 -17.91
C MET A 1 -10.51 -33.09 -17.75
N ALA A 2 -11.24 -33.89 -16.96
CA ALA A 2 -11.04 -35.35 -16.84
C ALA A 2 -12.33 -36.03 -16.33
N VAL A 3 -12.36 -37.36 -16.30
CA VAL A 3 -13.37 -38.18 -15.59
C VAL A 3 -12.64 -39.08 -14.59
N VAL A 4 -13.19 -39.22 -13.37
CA VAL A 4 -12.62 -40.09 -12.33
C VAL A 4 -13.50 -41.32 -12.17
N PHE A 5 -12.89 -42.50 -12.20
CA PHE A 5 -13.54 -43.78 -12.02
C PHE A 5 -13.07 -44.44 -10.73
N LEU A 6 -13.98 -45.05 -9.98
CA LEU A 6 -13.62 -46.07 -8.99
C LEU A 6 -13.33 -47.37 -9.72
N ALA A 7 -12.19 -47.99 -9.43
CA ALA A 7 -11.76 -49.23 -10.04
C ALA A 7 -11.14 -50.18 -9.00
N GLN A 8 -11.03 -51.45 -9.37
CA GLN A 8 -10.35 -52.46 -8.59
C GLN A 8 -8.96 -52.74 -9.20
N ASP A 9 -7.90 -52.54 -8.42
CA ASP A 9 -6.55 -52.99 -8.74
C ASP A 9 -6.52 -54.52 -8.67
N LEU A 10 -6.46 -55.18 -9.83
CA LEU A 10 -6.51 -56.63 -9.94
C LEU A 10 -5.25 -57.32 -9.40
N LYS A 11 -4.11 -56.61 -9.34
CA LYS A 11 -2.84 -57.17 -8.88
C LYS A 11 -2.72 -57.14 -7.36
N HIS A 12 -3.17 -56.05 -6.74
CA HIS A 12 -3.05 -55.86 -5.29
C HIS A 12 -4.39 -55.98 -4.54
N HIS A 13 -5.47 -56.28 -5.26
CA HIS A 13 -6.82 -56.49 -4.73
C HIS A 13 -7.34 -55.33 -3.85
N ARG A 14 -7.09 -54.09 -4.27
CA ARG A 14 -7.54 -52.89 -3.56
C ARG A 14 -8.35 -51.95 -4.46
N GLN A 15 -9.19 -51.12 -3.86
CA GLN A 15 -9.87 -50.05 -4.58
C GLN A 15 -8.90 -48.91 -4.91
N VAL A 16 -9.03 -48.37 -6.11
CA VAL A 16 -8.24 -47.23 -6.61
C VAL A 16 -9.14 -46.27 -7.36
N ALA A 17 -8.74 -44.99 -7.40
CA ALA A 17 -9.35 -44.00 -8.28
C ALA A 17 -8.49 -43.83 -9.52
N ILE A 18 -9.10 -43.92 -10.71
CA ILE A 18 -8.44 -43.72 -12.00
C ILE A 18 -8.97 -42.44 -12.62
N LYS A 19 -8.09 -41.45 -12.80
CA LYS A 19 -8.44 -40.20 -13.46
C LYS A 19 -8.00 -40.25 -14.92
N VAL A 20 -8.97 -40.21 -15.82
CA VAL A 20 -8.79 -40.31 -17.27
C VAL A 20 -9.02 -38.93 -17.90
N LEU A 21 -8.02 -38.43 -18.62
CA LEU A 21 -8.13 -37.19 -19.36
C LEU A 21 -9.03 -37.35 -20.58
N ARG A 22 -9.69 -36.25 -20.97
CA ARG A 22 -10.41 -36.22 -22.24
C ARG A 22 -9.42 -36.16 -23.42
N PRO A 23 -9.66 -36.90 -24.53
CA PRO A 23 -8.75 -36.96 -25.68
C PRO A 23 -8.36 -35.60 -26.26
N GLU A 24 -9.29 -34.64 -26.29
CA GLU A 24 -9.08 -33.32 -26.89
C GLU A 24 -8.02 -32.52 -26.12
N LEU A 25 -7.98 -32.70 -24.80
CA LEU A 25 -6.99 -32.05 -23.94
C LEU A 25 -5.61 -32.71 -24.07
N ALA A 26 -5.58 -34.04 -24.18
CA ALA A 26 -4.34 -34.79 -24.40
C ALA A 26 -3.67 -34.42 -25.74
N GLN A 27 -4.45 -34.17 -26.80
CA GLN A 27 -3.95 -33.69 -28.08
C GLN A 27 -3.43 -32.25 -28.02
N ALA A 28 -4.12 -31.34 -27.32
CA ALA A 28 -3.70 -29.94 -27.20
C ALA A 28 -2.42 -29.77 -26.37
N LEU A 29 -2.18 -30.65 -25.39
CA LEU A 29 -1.08 -30.54 -24.43
C LEU A 29 0.20 -31.28 -24.81
N GLY A 30 0.05 -32.33 -25.64
CA GLY A 30 1.06 -33.36 -25.83
C GLY A 30 1.09 -34.34 -24.65
N ALA A 31 0.76 -35.60 -24.90
CA ALA A 31 0.70 -36.65 -23.88
C ALA A 31 2.02 -36.79 -23.08
N GLU A 32 3.16 -36.64 -23.74
CA GLU A 32 4.49 -36.73 -23.11
C GLU A 32 4.73 -35.64 -22.05
N ARG A 33 4.31 -34.40 -22.34
CA ARG A 33 4.46 -33.28 -21.40
C ARG A 33 3.62 -33.50 -20.15
N PHE A 34 2.42 -34.03 -20.33
CA PHE A 34 1.51 -34.33 -19.23
C PHE A 34 2.03 -35.46 -18.33
N LEU A 35 2.47 -36.57 -18.94
CA LEU A 35 3.08 -37.68 -18.21
C LEU A 35 4.33 -37.20 -17.45
N ARG A 36 5.10 -36.26 -18.01
CA ARG A 36 6.24 -35.67 -17.32
C ARG A 36 5.86 -34.87 -16.07
N GLU A 37 4.79 -34.08 -16.10
CA GLU A 37 4.31 -33.38 -14.90
C GLU A 37 3.81 -34.37 -13.84
N ILE A 38 3.14 -35.46 -14.26
CA ILE A 38 2.74 -36.53 -13.36
C ILE A 38 3.96 -37.20 -12.72
N GLU A 39 5.02 -37.51 -13.49
CA GLU A 39 6.26 -38.09 -12.95
C GLU A 39 6.88 -37.20 -11.87
N ILE A 40 6.84 -35.87 -12.05
CA ILE A 40 7.34 -34.91 -11.08
C ILE A 40 6.47 -34.93 -9.82
N ALA A 41 5.14 -34.88 -9.98
CA ALA A 41 4.19 -34.93 -8.88
C ALA A 41 4.22 -36.26 -8.11
N ALA A 42 4.45 -37.38 -8.79
CA ALA A 42 4.53 -38.72 -8.21
C ALA A 42 5.74 -38.91 -7.28
N ARG A 43 6.76 -38.04 -7.37
CA ARG A 43 7.89 -38.03 -6.44
C ARG A 43 7.58 -37.35 -5.11
N LEU A 44 6.45 -36.65 -5.01
CA LEU A 44 6.06 -35.99 -3.78
C LEU A 44 5.52 -37.04 -2.79
N ASN A 45 6.19 -37.18 -1.66
CA ASN A 45 5.77 -38.06 -0.57
C ASN A 45 5.61 -37.26 0.71
N HIS A 46 4.36 -37.00 1.10
CA HIS A 46 4.04 -36.21 2.28
C HIS A 46 2.67 -36.64 2.83
N PRO A 47 2.44 -36.66 4.17
CA PRO A 47 1.20 -37.14 4.77
C PRO A 47 -0.08 -36.45 4.27
N HIS A 48 0.03 -35.20 3.83
CA HIS A 48 -1.08 -34.39 3.33
C HIS A 48 -1.11 -34.22 1.79
N ILE A 49 -0.32 -35.01 1.06
CA ILE A 49 -0.35 -35.07 -0.41
C ILE A 49 -0.92 -36.42 -0.81
N LEU A 50 -1.95 -36.43 -1.66
CA LEU A 50 -2.49 -37.69 -2.20
C LEU A 50 -1.43 -38.31 -3.14
N PRO A 51 -0.89 -39.49 -2.82
CA PRO A 51 0.14 -40.11 -3.65
C PRO A 51 -0.45 -40.62 -4.96
N LEU A 52 0.41 -40.74 -5.97
CA LEU A 52 0.09 -41.40 -7.23
C LEU A 52 0.62 -42.83 -7.18
N HIS A 53 -0.22 -43.79 -7.53
CA HIS A 53 0.17 -45.19 -7.64
C HIS A 53 0.81 -45.49 -8.99
N ASP A 54 0.24 -44.98 -10.08
CA ASP A 54 0.66 -45.29 -11.44
C ASP A 54 0.18 -44.23 -12.43
N SER A 55 0.71 -44.25 -13.65
CA SER A 55 0.22 -43.45 -14.78
C SER A 55 0.55 -44.10 -16.11
N GLY A 56 -0.24 -43.81 -17.13
CA GLY A 56 -0.02 -44.40 -18.45
C GLY A 56 -0.88 -43.82 -19.54
N GLN A 57 -0.78 -44.44 -20.71
CA GLN A 57 -1.56 -44.11 -21.88
C GLN A 57 -2.07 -45.39 -22.54
N THR A 58 -3.36 -45.42 -22.90
CA THR A 58 -3.97 -46.52 -23.65
C THR A 58 -5.00 -45.99 -24.62
N ASN A 59 -5.02 -46.48 -25.87
CA ASN A 59 -5.97 -46.06 -26.90
C ASN A 59 -6.10 -44.52 -27.06
N GLY A 60 -4.99 -43.79 -26.89
CA GLY A 60 -4.97 -42.32 -26.95
C GLY A 60 -5.48 -41.61 -25.69
N LEU A 61 -5.96 -42.34 -24.68
CA LEU A 61 -6.37 -41.82 -23.38
C LEU A 61 -5.20 -41.83 -22.41
N VAL A 62 -4.91 -40.68 -21.82
CA VAL A 62 -3.90 -40.56 -20.76
C VAL A 62 -4.60 -40.65 -19.41
N TYR A 63 -4.04 -41.43 -18.50
CA TYR A 63 -4.63 -41.66 -17.17
C TYR A 63 -3.56 -41.70 -16.08
N TYR A 64 -4.00 -41.47 -14.85
CA TYR A 64 -3.24 -41.78 -13.65
C TYR A 64 -4.11 -42.42 -12.59
N VAL A 65 -3.46 -43.19 -11.72
CA VAL A 65 -4.07 -44.01 -10.68
C VAL A 65 -3.63 -43.46 -9.33
N MET A 66 -4.59 -43.30 -8.42
CA MET A 66 -4.38 -42.82 -7.06
C MET A 66 -5.15 -43.70 -6.07
N PRO A 67 -4.81 -43.69 -4.77
CA PRO A 67 -5.63 -44.34 -3.76
C PRO A 67 -7.09 -43.88 -3.85
N PHE A 68 -8.03 -44.81 -3.68
CA PHE A 68 -9.39 -44.42 -3.40
C PHE A 68 -9.47 -43.94 -1.94
N ILE A 69 -9.97 -42.73 -1.74
CA ILE A 69 -10.14 -42.15 -0.41
C ILE A 69 -11.62 -42.22 -0.05
N GLU A 70 -11.93 -42.99 0.99
CA GLU A 70 -13.25 -43.02 1.60
C GLU A 70 -13.43 -41.73 2.43
N GLY A 71 -14.21 -40.80 1.90
CA GLY A 71 -14.37 -39.46 2.44
C GLY A 71 -15.19 -38.54 1.53
N GLU A 72 -15.13 -37.25 1.80
CA GLU A 72 -15.78 -36.21 0.98
C GLU A 72 -14.76 -35.15 0.54
N SER A 73 -15.07 -34.37 -0.49
CA SER A 73 -14.25 -33.19 -0.81
C SER A 73 -14.58 -32.02 0.13
N LEU A 74 -13.65 -31.08 0.30
CA LEU A 74 -13.94 -29.84 1.04
C LEU A 74 -15.08 -29.05 0.37
N ARG A 75 -15.26 -29.17 -0.95
CA ARG A 75 -16.42 -28.58 -1.66
C ARG A 75 -17.73 -29.18 -1.16
N ASP A 76 -17.83 -30.49 -1.05
CA ASP A 76 -19.06 -31.16 -0.60
C ASP A 76 -19.37 -30.76 0.85
N ARG A 77 -18.33 -30.73 1.68
CA ARG A 77 -18.40 -30.25 3.06
C ARG A 77 -18.93 -28.80 3.15
N LEU A 78 -18.39 -27.88 2.36
CA LEU A 78 -18.84 -26.48 2.34
C LEU A 78 -20.25 -26.32 1.79
N THR A 79 -20.65 -27.14 0.82
CA THR A 79 -22.02 -27.16 0.30
C THR A 79 -23.01 -27.59 1.38
N ARG A 80 -22.63 -28.56 2.21
CA ARG A 80 -23.47 -29.11 3.27
C ARG A 80 -23.55 -28.20 4.51
N GLU A 81 -22.43 -27.62 4.94
CA GLU A 81 -22.35 -26.88 6.20
C GLU A 81 -22.40 -25.35 6.03
N GLY A 82 -22.12 -24.84 4.83
CA GLY A 82 -22.01 -23.42 4.55
C GLY A 82 -20.73 -22.80 5.12
N GLN A 83 -20.53 -22.87 6.43
CA GLN A 83 -19.36 -22.33 7.13
C GLN A 83 -18.78 -23.35 8.10
N LEU A 84 -17.45 -23.36 8.24
CA LEU A 84 -16.74 -24.24 9.17
C LEU A 84 -16.38 -23.52 10.48
N PRO A 85 -16.28 -24.23 11.61
CA PRO A 85 -15.68 -23.69 12.83
C PRO A 85 -14.27 -23.14 12.57
N LEU A 86 -13.90 -22.06 13.28
CA LEU A 86 -12.59 -21.41 13.08
C LEU A 86 -11.42 -22.39 13.29
N GLU A 87 -11.48 -23.21 14.33
CA GLU A 87 -10.44 -24.17 14.66
C GLU A 87 -10.25 -25.21 13.55
N GLU A 88 -11.35 -25.75 13.03
CA GLU A 88 -11.35 -26.71 11.92
C GLU A 88 -10.82 -26.08 10.62
N ALA A 89 -11.28 -24.87 10.27
CA ALA A 89 -10.79 -24.15 9.09
C ALA A 89 -9.27 -23.87 9.16
N LEU A 90 -8.77 -23.53 10.35
CA LEU A 90 -7.33 -23.32 10.59
C LEU A 90 -6.53 -24.63 10.61
N GLN A 91 -7.12 -25.74 11.07
CA GLN A 91 -6.51 -27.06 10.98
C GLN A 91 -6.35 -27.49 9.52
N ILE A 92 -7.42 -27.45 8.72
CA ILE A 92 -7.38 -27.77 7.29
C ILE A 92 -6.34 -26.89 6.58
N THR A 93 -6.34 -25.58 6.87
CA THR A 93 -5.35 -24.65 6.30
C THR A 93 -3.91 -25.04 6.65
N ARG A 94 -3.66 -25.51 7.88
CA ARG A 94 -2.34 -25.96 8.32
C ARG A 94 -1.88 -27.20 7.57
N GLU A 95 -2.75 -28.20 7.43
CA GLU A 95 -2.47 -29.46 6.74
C GLU A 95 -2.16 -29.22 5.26
N VAL A 96 -2.99 -28.40 4.59
CA VAL A 96 -2.76 -27.97 3.20
C VAL A 96 -1.47 -27.14 3.07
N THR A 97 -1.16 -26.28 4.04
CA THR A 97 0.10 -25.54 4.04
C THR A 97 1.31 -26.46 4.16
N GLY A 98 1.24 -27.52 4.95
CA GLY A 98 2.29 -28.53 5.05
C GLY A 98 2.59 -29.17 3.70
N ALA A 99 1.53 -29.62 3.01
CA ALA A 99 1.62 -30.17 1.66
C ALA A 99 2.23 -29.18 0.65
N LEU A 100 1.74 -27.93 0.62
CA LEU A 100 2.24 -26.90 -0.29
C LEU A 100 3.70 -26.53 -0.01
N SER A 101 4.08 -26.39 1.26
CA SER A 101 5.46 -26.08 1.66
C SER A 101 6.42 -27.18 1.20
N TYR A 102 6.02 -28.44 1.36
CA TYR A 102 6.79 -29.59 0.90
C TYR A 102 6.95 -29.57 -0.64
N ALA A 103 5.86 -29.37 -1.38
CA ALA A 103 5.90 -29.31 -2.84
C ALA A 103 6.78 -28.14 -3.35
N HIS A 104 6.64 -26.95 -2.75
CA HIS A 104 7.44 -25.77 -3.12
C HIS A 104 8.93 -25.99 -2.90
N ALA A 105 9.32 -26.69 -1.82
CA ALA A 105 10.71 -27.05 -1.56
C ALA A 105 11.29 -28.01 -2.61
N HIS A 106 10.43 -28.78 -3.30
CA HIS A 106 10.79 -29.66 -4.40
C HIS A 106 10.60 -29.01 -5.78
N GLY A 107 10.36 -27.69 -5.83
CA GLY A 107 10.22 -26.93 -7.07
C GLY A 107 8.88 -27.11 -7.79
N VAL A 108 7.87 -27.69 -7.13
CA VAL A 108 6.53 -27.90 -7.68
C VAL A 108 5.57 -26.84 -7.15
N VAL A 109 4.84 -26.16 -8.03
CA VAL A 109 3.76 -25.22 -7.67
C VAL A 109 2.43 -25.83 -8.11
N HIS A 110 1.43 -25.84 -7.23
CA HIS A 110 0.17 -26.55 -7.47
C HIS A 110 -0.71 -25.86 -8.53
N ARG A 111 -0.87 -24.53 -8.45
CA ARG A 111 -1.59 -23.63 -9.36
C ARG A 111 -3.11 -23.78 -9.43
N ASP A 112 -3.69 -24.84 -8.91
CA ASP A 112 -5.15 -25.04 -8.88
C ASP A 112 -5.66 -25.41 -7.47
N ILE A 113 -5.24 -24.68 -6.44
CA ILE A 113 -5.75 -24.92 -5.07
C ILE A 113 -7.19 -24.39 -4.96
N LYS A 114 -8.10 -25.29 -4.56
CA LYS A 114 -9.54 -25.03 -4.42
C LYS A 114 -10.21 -26.16 -3.63
N PRO A 115 -11.42 -25.96 -3.06
CA PRO A 115 -12.10 -26.96 -2.25
C PRO A 115 -12.30 -28.33 -2.92
N GLU A 116 -12.44 -28.37 -4.25
CA GLU A 116 -12.63 -29.63 -5.00
C GLU A 116 -11.38 -30.52 -4.99
N ASN A 117 -10.20 -29.94 -4.80
CA ASN A 117 -8.91 -30.65 -4.81
C ASN A 117 -8.41 -30.98 -3.39
N ILE A 118 -9.22 -30.71 -2.35
CA ILE A 118 -8.93 -31.06 -0.96
C ILE A 118 -9.88 -32.18 -0.54
N LEU A 119 -9.34 -33.37 -0.28
CA LEU A 119 -10.11 -34.53 0.19
C LEU A 119 -10.02 -34.62 1.71
N LEU A 120 -11.15 -34.87 2.36
CA LEU A 120 -11.29 -35.02 3.81
C LEU A 120 -11.58 -36.48 4.13
N SER A 121 -10.72 -37.13 4.91
CA SER A 121 -10.91 -38.52 5.35
C SER A 121 -10.30 -38.72 6.73
N GLY A 122 -10.99 -39.40 7.63
CA GLY A 122 -10.47 -39.68 8.97
C GLY A 122 -10.06 -38.44 9.79
N GLY A 123 -10.64 -37.27 9.51
CA GLY A 123 -10.29 -36.01 10.16
C GLY A 123 -9.00 -35.34 9.66
N VAL A 124 -8.43 -35.82 8.54
CA VAL A 124 -7.26 -35.21 7.88
C VAL A 124 -7.60 -34.73 6.46
N ALA A 125 -6.95 -33.66 6.04
CA ALA A 125 -7.00 -33.11 4.69
C ALA A 125 -5.84 -33.63 3.84
N LEU A 126 -6.17 -34.06 2.62
CA LEU A 126 -5.25 -34.51 1.58
C LEU A 126 -5.39 -33.61 0.36
N VAL A 127 -4.26 -33.09 -0.16
CA VAL A 127 -4.23 -32.29 -1.38
C VAL A 127 -4.04 -33.21 -2.58
N ALA A 128 -4.99 -33.17 -3.52
CA ALA A 128 -4.95 -33.93 -4.77
C ALA A 128 -4.52 -33.05 -5.96
N ASP A 129 -4.14 -33.68 -7.08
CA ASP A 129 -3.91 -33.03 -8.39
C ASP A 129 -2.72 -32.03 -8.49
N PHE A 130 -1.62 -32.29 -7.77
CA PHE A 130 -0.40 -31.47 -7.86
C PHE A 130 0.16 -31.35 -9.29
N GLY A 131 0.45 -30.11 -9.72
CA GLY A 131 1.30 -29.84 -10.89
C GLY A 131 0.66 -30.12 -12.26
N ILE A 132 -0.46 -30.82 -12.30
CA ILE A 132 -1.13 -31.22 -13.53
C ILE A 132 -1.69 -30.00 -14.29
N ALA A 133 -2.09 -28.94 -13.57
CA ALA A 133 -2.59 -27.69 -14.15
C ALA A 133 -1.52 -26.88 -14.92
N GLN A 134 -0.23 -27.02 -14.59
CA GLN A 134 0.86 -26.30 -15.27
C GLN A 134 0.99 -26.72 -16.73
N ALA A 135 0.91 -28.02 -17.04
CA ALA A 135 0.88 -28.50 -18.42
C ALA A 135 -0.26 -27.81 -19.18
N VAL A 136 -1.45 -27.75 -18.56
CA VAL A 136 -2.66 -27.19 -19.15
C VAL A 136 -2.55 -25.70 -19.44
N SER A 137 -2.06 -24.89 -18.51
CA SER A 137 -1.93 -23.44 -18.70
C SER A 137 -0.85 -23.06 -19.72
N SER A 138 0.23 -23.85 -19.83
CA SER A 138 1.37 -23.53 -20.70
C SER A 138 1.08 -23.72 -22.20
N ALA A 139 0.26 -24.73 -22.54
CA ALA A 139 -0.16 -24.97 -23.93
C ALA A 139 -1.23 -23.98 -24.40
N SER A 140 -1.82 -23.24 -23.47
CA SER A 140 -3.02 -22.45 -23.71
C SER A 140 -2.74 -20.97 -24.01
N THR A 141 -1.49 -20.49 -23.88
CA THR A 141 -1.12 -19.08 -24.03
C THR A 141 -1.46 -18.48 -25.40
N ASP A 142 -1.47 -19.28 -26.47
CA ASP A 142 -1.81 -18.82 -27.84
C ASP A 142 -3.28 -19.09 -28.25
N GLN A 143 -4.04 -19.91 -27.53
CA GLN A 143 -5.43 -20.27 -27.88
C GLN A 143 -6.50 -19.83 -26.86
N LEU A 144 -6.09 -19.33 -25.68
CA LEU A 144 -7.00 -18.88 -24.60
C LEU A 144 -7.92 -17.73 -25.02
N THR A 145 -7.55 -16.94 -26.03
CA THR A 145 -8.34 -15.81 -26.51
C THR A 145 -9.39 -16.17 -27.55
N SER A 146 -9.35 -17.36 -28.19
CA SER A 146 -10.25 -17.67 -29.32
C SER A 146 -11.39 -18.65 -28.99
N THR A 147 -11.33 -19.39 -27.88
CA THR A 147 -12.35 -20.42 -27.55
C THR A 147 -13.12 -20.18 -26.25
N GLY A 148 -12.80 -19.14 -25.47
CA GLY A 148 -13.53 -18.77 -24.26
C GLY A 148 -13.48 -19.81 -23.12
N MET A 149 -12.77 -20.93 -23.31
CA MET A 149 -12.57 -21.95 -22.28
C MET A 149 -11.37 -21.57 -21.40
N SER A 150 -11.62 -20.74 -20.40
CA SER A 150 -10.67 -20.56 -19.30
C SER A 150 -10.63 -21.86 -18.49
N ILE A 151 -9.47 -22.51 -18.47
CA ILE A 151 -9.20 -23.72 -17.71
C ILE A 151 -8.89 -23.30 -16.26
N GLY A 152 -9.91 -23.36 -15.40
CA GLY A 152 -9.78 -23.12 -13.95
C GLY A 152 -11.05 -22.56 -13.33
N THR A 153 -11.16 -22.66 -12.00
CA THR A 153 -12.25 -22.02 -11.24
C THR A 153 -11.84 -20.58 -10.90
N PRO A 154 -12.43 -19.54 -11.52
CA PRO A 154 -11.95 -18.16 -11.38
C PRO A 154 -11.89 -17.65 -9.94
N ALA A 155 -12.73 -18.19 -9.05
CA ALA A 155 -12.89 -17.77 -7.66
C ALA A 155 -11.66 -17.95 -6.76
N TYR A 156 -10.67 -18.76 -7.18
CA TYR A 156 -9.43 -19.00 -6.42
C TYR A 156 -8.18 -18.60 -7.19
N MET A 157 -8.33 -18.14 -8.44
CA MET A 157 -7.20 -17.84 -9.30
C MET A 157 -6.47 -16.58 -8.80
N SER A 158 -5.15 -16.64 -8.70
CA SER A 158 -4.36 -15.46 -8.35
C SER A 158 -4.35 -14.43 -9.50
N PRO A 159 -4.20 -13.12 -9.21
CA PRO A 159 -4.16 -12.08 -10.24
C PRO A 159 -3.08 -12.31 -11.31
N GLU A 160 -1.91 -12.81 -10.92
CA GLU A 160 -0.81 -13.11 -11.83
C GLU A 160 -1.12 -14.29 -12.77
N GLN A 161 -1.87 -15.29 -12.30
CA GLN A 161 -2.36 -16.39 -13.14
C GLN A 161 -3.41 -15.90 -14.14
N ALA A 162 -4.32 -15.02 -13.70
CA ALA A 162 -5.37 -14.47 -14.56
C ALA A 162 -4.82 -13.65 -15.74
N VAL A 163 -3.70 -12.95 -15.54
CA VAL A 163 -3.03 -12.12 -16.56
C VAL A 163 -2.00 -12.92 -17.38
N GLY A 164 -1.71 -14.17 -17.01
CA GLY A 164 -0.71 -14.99 -17.69
C GLY A 164 0.73 -14.49 -17.55
N ARG A 165 1.06 -13.76 -16.47
CA ARG A 165 2.42 -13.24 -16.25
C ARG A 165 3.33 -14.33 -15.69
N ALA A 166 4.40 -14.64 -16.41
CA ALA A 166 5.49 -15.49 -15.92
C ALA A 166 6.58 -14.63 -15.23
N PRO A 167 7.24 -15.14 -14.17
CA PRO A 167 7.07 -16.45 -13.54
C PRO A 167 5.99 -16.49 -12.45
N ILE A 168 5.22 -17.59 -12.39
CA ILE A 168 4.29 -17.91 -11.31
C ILE A 168 5.03 -18.76 -10.28
N ASP A 169 5.15 -18.27 -9.04
CA ASP A 169 5.80 -18.96 -7.92
C ASP A 169 4.77 -19.48 -6.89
N GLY A 170 5.26 -20.06 -5.79
CA GLY A 170 4.43 -20.61 -4.71
C GLY A 170 3.49 -19.60 -4.03
N ARG A 171 3.63 -18.29 -4.27
CA ARG A 171 2.70 -17.28 -3.73
C ARG A 171 1.36 -17.27 -4.45
N ALA A 172 1.27 -17.86 -5.64
CA ALA A 172 -0.01 -18.12 -6.28
C ALA A 172 -0.84 -19.13 -5.47
N ASP A 173 -0.22 -20.22 -5.03
CA ASP A 173 -0.89 -21.22 -4.17
C ASP A 173 -1.29 -20.62 -2.82
N GLN A 174 -0.47 -19.72 -2.26
CA GLN A 174 -0.82 -18.98 -1.05
C GLN A 174 -2.09 -18.14 -1.21
N TYR A 175 -2.22 -17.46 -2.35
CA TYR A 175 -3.40 -16.64 -2.65
C TYR A 175 -4.65 -17.52 -2.76
N SER A 176 -4.56 -18.63 -3.50
CA SER A 176 -5.65 -19.59 -3.65
C SER A 176 -6.05 -20.23 -2.32
N LEU A 177 -5.08 -20.60 -1.48
CA LEU A 177 -5.32 -21.09 -0.12
C LEU A 177 -6.01 -20.04 0.75
N ALA A 178 -5.65 -18.76 0.63
CA ALA A 178 -6.30 -17.69 1.36
C ALA A 178 -7.74 -17.45 0.88
N CYS A 179 -8.04 -17.59 -0.41
CA CYS A 179 -9.41 -17.61 -0.93
C CYS A 179 -10.22 -18.76 -0.33
N MET A 180 -9.61 -19.94 -0.21
CA MET A 180 -10.25 -21.12 0.38
C MET A 180 -10.50 -20.94 1.89
N LEU A 181 -9.53 -20.42 2.66
CA LEU A 181 -9.75 -20.10 4.08
C LEU A 181 -10.82 -19.02 4.26
N TYR A 182 -10.84 -18.01 3.39
CA TYR A 182 -11.90 -17.00 3.39
C TYR A 182 -13.28 -17.66 3.24
N GLU A 183 -13.45 -18.54 2.26
CA GLU A 183 -14.70 -19.24 2.03
C GLU A 183 -15.06 -20.19 3.17
N MET A 184 -14.12 -20.94 3.74
CA MET A 184 -14.39 -21.80 4.91
C MET A 184 -14.98 -20.99 6.08
N LEU A 185 -14.55 -19.73 6.25
CA LEU A 185 -15.01 -18.87 7.33
C LEU A 185 -16.30 -18.12 6.99
N ALA A 186 -16.41 -17.56 5.78
CA ALA A 186 -17.51 -16.70 5.35
C ALA A 186 -18.66 -17.45 4.64
N GLY A 187 -18.41 -18.66 4.16
CA GLY A 187 -19.31 -19.51 3.39
C GLY A 187 -19.44 -19.16 1.92
N VAL A 188 -18.75 -18.11 1.48
CA VAL A 188 -18.64 -17.72 0.07
C VAL A 188 -17.21 -17.27 -0.22
N PRO A 189 -16.66 -17.50 -1.43
CA PRO A 189 -15.33 -17.02 -1.78
C PRO A 189 -15.28 -15.48 -1.76
N PRO A 190 -14.07 -14.88 -1.63
CA PRO A 190 -13.94 -13.43 -1.46
C PRO A 190 -14.42 -12.64 -2.67
N PHE A 191 -14.40 -13.24 -3.86
CA PHE A 191 -14.89 -12.61 -5.08
C PHE A 191 -15.81 -13.56 -5.84
N THR A 192 -17.05 -13.13 -6.02
CA THR A 192 -18.07 -13.80 -6.83
C THR A 192 -18.44 -12.92 -8.03
N GLY A 193 -19.20 -13.42 -9.00
CA GLY A 193 -19.62 -12.61 -10.14
C GLY A 193 -20.43 -13.42 -11.16
N PRO A 194 -21.19 -12.76 -12.05
CA PRO A 194 -22.06 -13.42 -13.01
C PRO A 194 -21.31 -14.09 -14.16
N THR A 195 -20.05 -13.71 -14.41
CA THR A 195 -19.20 -14.25 -15.48
C THR A 195 -17.80 -14.52 -14.98
N HIS A 196 -17.08 -15.45 -15.64
CA HIS A 196 -15.69 -15.75 -15.34
C HIS A 196 -14.80 -14.50 -15.46
N GLN A 197 -14.97 -13.69 -16.51
CA GLN A 197 -14.18 -12.45 -16.66
C GLN A 197 -14.43 -11.46 -15.54
N ALA A 198 -15.68 -11.34 -15.05
CA ALA A 198 -16.01 -10.46 -13.94
C ALA A 198 -15.29 -10.90 -12.66
N VAL A 199 -15.27 -12.19 -12.35
CA VAL A 199 -14.55 -12.72 -11.18
C VAL A 199 -13.05 -12.44 -11.30
N LEU A 200 -12.42 -12.72 -12.45
CA LEU A 200 -11.00 -12.43 -12.67
C LEU A 200 -10.66 -10.94 -12.54
N ALA A 201 -11.53 -10.04 -13.01
CA ALA A 201 -11.36 -8.60 -12.86
C ALA A 201 -11.39 -8.17 -11.38
N ARG A 202 -12.31 -8.73 -10.58
CA ARG A 202 -12.38 -8.48 -9.13
C ARG A 202 -11.14 -8.99 -8.40
N HIS A 203 -10.65 -10.16 -8.79
CA HIS A 203 -9.37 -10.66 -8.29
C HIS A 203 -8.23 -9.66 -8.56
N ALA A 204 -8.23 -8.97 -9.70
CA ALA A 204 -7.17 -8.01 -10.05
C ALA A 204 -7.29 -6.63 -9.37
N ILE A 205 -8.50 -6.10 -9.17
CA ILE A 205 -8.70 -4.67 -8.87
C ILE A 205 -9.42 -4.44 -7.53
N ASP A 206 -10.43 -5.26 -7.22
CA ASP A 206 -11.32 -4.98 -6.10
C ASP A 206 -10.65 -5.26 -4.75
N PRO A 207 -10.91 -4.45 -3.72
CA PRO A 207 -10.46 -4.75 -2.37
C PRO A 207 -11.11 -6.04 -1.88
N VAL A 208 -10.37 -6.81 -1.06
CA VAL A 208 -10.91 -8.01 -0.41
C VAL A 208 -12.05 -7.59 0.52
N PRO A 209 -13.26 -8.15 0.39
CA PRO A 209 -14.34 -7.84 1.31
C PRO A 209 -13.95 -8.21 2.75
N PRO A 210 -14.33 -7.44 3.78
CA PRO A 210 -13.95 -7.76 5.15
C PRO A 210 -14.66 -9.04 5.64
N LEU A 211 -13.89 -10.01 6.14
CA LEU A 211 -14.42 -11.28 6.64
C LEU A 211 -15.41 -11.08 7.79
N ARG A 212 -15.12 -10.12 8.68
CA ARG A 212 -15.93 -9.81 9.86
C ARG A 212 -17.26 -9.15 9.54
N THR A 213 -17.46 -8.67 8.31
CA THR A 213 -18.78 -8.27 7.82
C THR A 213 -19.68 -9.48 7.57
N LEU A 214 -19.10 -10.63 7.20
CA LEU A 214 -19.84 -11.88 6.95
C LEU A 214 -19.83 -12.81 8.17
N ARG A 215 -18.82 -12.72 9.03
CA ARG A 215 -18.70 -13.49 10.27
C ARG A 215 -17.95 -12.71 11.36
N ASP A 216 -18.71 -12.00 12.19
CA ASP A 216 -18.22 -11.15 13.28
C ASP A 216 -17.39 -11.89 14.35
N THR A 217 -17.64 -13.18 14.56
CA THR A 217 -16.91 -14.08 15.46
C THR A 217 -15.46 -14.35 15.04
N THR A 218 -15.08 -13.98 13.80
CA THR A 218 -13.71 -14.16 13.31
C THR A 218 -12.76 -13.17 14.01
N PRO A 219 -11.67 -13.64 14.64
CA PRO A 219 -10.68 -12.74 15.24
C PRO A 219 -10.09 -11.77 14.20
N ALA A 220 -10.00 -10.49 14.55
CA ALA A 220 -9.52 -9.43 13.65
C ALA A 220 -8.14 -9.73 13.04
N VAL A 221 -7.28 -10.41 13.79
CA VAL A 221 -5.94 -10.75 13.31
C VAL A 221 -5.98 -11.89 12.26
N VAL A 222 -6.94 -12.81 12.34
CA VAL A 222 -7.16 -13.82 11.27
C VAL A 222 -7.60 -13.13 9.98
N GLU A 223 -8.55 -12.19 10.07
CA GLU A 223 -8.97 -11.37 8.92
C GLU A 223 -7.80 -10.61 8.29
N GLN A 224 -6.99 -9.92 9.10
CA GLN A 224 -5.82 -9.18 8.61
C GLN A 224 -4.81 -10.10 7.92
N THR A 225 -4.61 -11.30 8.47
CA THR A 225 -3.70 -12.30 7.91
C THR A 225 -4.20 -12.82 6.57
N VAL A 226 -5.49 -13.16 6.46
CA VAL A 226 -6.13 -13.56 5.19
C VAL A 226 -6.08 -12.43 4.16
N SER A 227 -6.42 -11.20 4.57
CA SER A 227 -6.40 -10.02 3.70
C SER A 227 -5.01 -9.76 3.11
N ARG A 228 -3.95 -9.92 3.92
CA ARG A 228 -2.56 -9.81 3.44
C ARG A 228 -2.18 -10.93 2.47
N ALA A 229 -2.59 -12.17 2.73
CA ALA A 229 -2.34 -13.29 1.80
C ALA A 229 -3.08 -13.11 0.46
N LEU A 230 -4.21 -12.39 0.47
CA LEU A 230 -4.98 -11.98 -0.70
C LEU A 230 -4.50 -10.65 -1.35
N ALA A 231 -3.32 -10.15 -0.99
CA ALA A 231 -2.78 -8.96 -1.62
C ALA A 231 -2.58 -9.16 -3.13
N LYS A 232 -2.90 -8.13 -3.92
CA LYS A 232 -2.93 -8.23 -5.38
C LYS A 232 -1.56 -8.45 -5.98
N ALA A 233 -0.54 -7.76 -5.46
CA ALA A 233 0.84 -7.97 -5.85
C ALA A 233 1.47 -9.11 -5.01
N PRO A 234 2.10 -10.12 -5.64
CA PRO A 234 2.77 -11.21 -4.92
C PRO A 234 3.85 -10.74 -3.94
N ALA A 235 4.45 -9.56 -4.15
CA ALA A 235 5.45 -8.98 -3.27
C ALA A 235 4.89 -8.47 -1.93
N ASP A 236 3.58 -8.18 -1.87
CA ASP A 236 2.91 -7.65 -0.67
C ASP A 236 2.34 -8.78 0.21
N ARG A 237 2.36 -10.01 -0.29
CA ARG A 237 1.92 -11.23 0.40
C ARG A 237 2.96 -11.74 1.40
N PHE A 238 2.73 -12.90 2.00
CA PHE A 238 3.77 -13.58 2.79
C PHE A 238 4.80 -14.20 1.86
N PRO A 239 6.09 -14.22 2.24
CA PRO A 239 7.16 -14.73 1.38
C PRO A 239 6.99 -16.21 1.02
N THR A 240 6.39 -17.00 1.91
CA THR A 240 6.12 -18.44 1.72
C THR A 240 4.75 -18.80 2.31
N VAL A 241 4.16 -19.91 1.86
CA VAL A 241 2.92 -20.47 2.46
C VAL A 241 3.10 -20.80 3.95
N GLY A 242 4.28 -21.28 4.36
CA GLY A 242 4.61 -21.50 5.77
C GLY A 242 4.55 -20.22 6.62
N ALA A 243 5.08 -19.09 6.12
CA ALA A 243 5.01 -17.81 6.83
C ALA A 243 3.57 -17.29 6.99
N PHE A 244 2.68 -17.62 6.05
CA PHE A 244 1.25 -17.36 6.17
C PHE A 244 0.61 -18.19 7.29
N GLN A 245 0.91 -19.49 7.38
CA GLN A 245 0.42 -20.36 8.46
C GLN A 245 0.98 -19.99 9.84
N GLU A 246 2.25 -19.58 9.94
CA GLU A 246 2.82 -19.10 11.19
C GLU A 246 2.09 -17.86 11.70
N ALA A 247 1.77 -16.93 10.80
CA ALA A 247 1.00 -15.73 11.13
C ALA A 247 -0.40 -16.09 11.65
N LEU A 248 -1.08 -17.08 11.05
CA LEU A 248 -2.36 -17.59 11.55
C LEU A 248 -2.22 -18.24 12.94
N THR A 249 -1.12 -18.95 13.21
CA THR A 249 -0.95 -19.70 14.48
C THR A 249 -0.55 -18.82 15.66
N ARG A 250 0.35 -17.85 15.46
CA ARG A 250 0.72 -16.85 16.50
C ARG A 250 -0.48 -16.05 17.00
N THR A 251 -1.54 -16.03 16.20
CA THR A 251 -2.78 -15.30 16.46
C THR A 251 -3.74 -16.05 17.39
N VAL A 252 -3.77 -17.38 17.34
CA VAL A 252 -4.68 -18.22 18.14
C VAL A 252 -4.05 -18.63 19.47
N ALA A 253 -2.73 -18.56 19.60
CA ALA A 253 -2.00 -18.78 20.84
C ALA A 253 -2.13 -17.57 21.80
N VAL A 254 -3.33 -17.28 22.29
CA VAL A 254 -3.52 -16.51 23.53
C VAL A 254 -3.18 -17.45 24.70
N PRO A 255 -2.28 -17.09 25.64
CA PRO A 255 -1.86 -18.00 26.71
C PRO A 255 -2.98 -18.14 27.76
N THR A 256 -3.82 -19.15 27.62
CA THR A 256 -5.00 -19.37 28.48
C THR A 256 -4.76 -20.21 29.73
N ALA A 257 -3.61 -20.89 29.89
CA ALA A 257 -3.43 -21.82 31.02
C ALA A 257 -2.54 -21.31 32.18
N ARG A 258 -1.57 -20.42 31.94
CA ARG A 258 -0.55 -20.07 32.96
C ARG A 258 -0.93 -18.96 33.94
N ARG A 259 -2.04 -18.24 33.70
CA ARG A 259 -2.47 -17.07 34.50
C ARG A 259 -3.54 -17.36 35.58
N ARG A 260 -4.08 -18.58 35.68
CA ARG A 260 -5.05 -18.93 36.74
C ARG A 260 -4.39 -19.31 38.07
N LEU A 261 -3.24 -20.00 38.05
CA LEU A 261 -2.55 -20.42 39.29
C LEU A 261 -1.76 -19.28 39.96
N ALA A 262 -1.25 -18.31 39.18
CA ALA A 262 -0.56 -17.13 39.73
C ALA A 262 -1.49 -16.18 40.50
N ARG A 263 -2.81 -16.20 40.25
CA ARG A 263 -3.79 -15.33 40.93
C ARG A 263 -4.19 -15.80 42.33
N ILE A 264 -4.03 -17.08 42.65
CA ILE A 264 -4.33 -17.60 44.00
C ILE A 264 -3.15 -17.34 44.95
N GLY A 265 -1.91 -17.42 44.46
CA GLY A 265 -0.72 -17.05 45.25
C GLY A 265 -0.60 -15.54 45.56
N LEU A 266 -1.08 -14.68 44.65
CA LEU A 266 -0.96 -13.22 44.81
C LEU A 266 -1.93 -12.62 45.84
N LEU A 267 -3.06 -13.27 46.12
CA LEU A 267 -4.04 -12.81 47.11
C LEU A 267 -3.57 -13.09 48.55
N ALA A 268 -2.82 -14.17 48.78
CA ALA A 268 -2.22 -14.47 50.08
C ALA A 268 -1.02 -13.55 50.38
N ALA A 269 -0.19 -13.25 49.36
CA ALA A 269 0.93 -12.30 49.51
C ALA A 269 0.45 -10.83 49.65
N GLY A 270 -0.66 -10.47 49.00
CA GLY A 270 -1.24 -9.14 49.09
C GLY A 270 -1.75 -8.77 50.49
N ALA A 271 -2.35 -9.72 51.21
CA ALA A 271 -2.81 -9.49 52.59
C ALA A 271 -1.64 -9.23 53.56
N ALA A 272 -0.55 -9.98 53.45
CA ALA A 272 0.64 -9.79 54.28
C ALA A 272 1.39 -8.48 53.96
N ALA A 273 1.45 -8.10 52.67
CA ALA A 273 2.10 -6.86 52.24
C ALA A 273 1.32 -5.60 52.66
N VAL A 274 -0.01 -5.65 52.69
CA VAL A 274 -0.84 -4.53 53.17
C VAL A 274 -0.68 -4.32 54.68
N SER A 275 -0.61 -5.39 55.47
CA SER A 275 -0.33 -5.28 56.92
C SER A 275 1.05 -4.71 57.22
N ALA A 276 2.07 -5.12 56.45
CA ALA A 276 3.43 -4.58 56.59
C ALA A 276 3.54 -3.12 56.11
N ALA A 277 2.82 -2.75 55.04
CA ALA A 277 2.80 -1.38 54.52
C ALA A 277 2.08 -0.41 55.46
N VAL A 278 0.99 -0.83 56.11
CA VAL A 278 0.30 -0.02 57.14
C VAL A 278 1.20 0.19 58.36
N TYR A 279 1.94 -0.84 58.78
CA TYR A 279 2.90 -0.72 59.89
C TYR A 279 4.08 0.22 59.56
N ALA A 280 4.61 0.15 58.33
CA ALA A 280 5.68 1.03 57.87
C ALA A 280 5.22 2.49 57.68
N LEU A 281 3.99 2.71 57.22
CA LEU A 281 3.43 4.05 56.98
C LEU A 281 3.14 4.81 58.29
N VAL A 282 2.82 4.09 59.38
CA VAL A 282 2.60 4.68 60.70
C VAL A 282 3.90 5.00 61.44
N THR A 283 4.97 4.22 61.19
CA THR A 283 6.20 4.30 62.00
C THR A 283 7.30 5.17 61.38
N HIS A 284 7.31 5.40 60.07
CA HIS A 284 8.39 6.15 59.40
C HIS A 284 7.88 6.99 58.20
N PRO A 285 7.50 8.26 58.39
CA PRO A 285 7.15 9.13 57.27
C PRO A 285 8.43 9.62 56.59
N ALA A 286 8.82 9.00 55.47
CA ALA A 286 9.82 9.54 54.56
C ALA A 286 9.14 10.11 53.30
N PRO A 287 9.59 11.26 52.77
CA PRO A 287 8.94 11.90 51.64
C PRO A 287 9.25 11.15 50.34
N LEU A 288 8.24 10.49 49.76
CA LEU A 288 8.33 9.85 48.46
C LEU A 288 8.28 10.90 47.35
N ARG A 289 9.40 11.04 46.65
CA ARG A 289 9.53 11.79 45.40
C ARG A 289 8.85 10.98 44.27
N PRO A 290 7.97 11.56 43.43
CA PRO A 290 7.33 10.80 42.37
C PRO A 290 8.33 10.43 41.27
N LEU A 291 8.33 9.16 40.87
CA LEU A 291 8.98 8.67 39.67
C LEU A 291 8.34 9.33 38.44
N GLY A 292 9.17 9.98 37.62
CA GLY A 292 8.74 10.69 36.42
C GLY A 292 8.02 9.78 35.44
N ALA A 293 6.81 10.17 35.06
CA ALA A 293 6.24 9.79 33.79
C ALA A 293 7.08 10.45 32.69
N ASP A 294 7.63 9.67 31.77
CA ASP A 294 8.16 10.20 30.51
C ASP A 294 7.02 10.94 29.81
N THR A 295 7.03 12.27 29.90
CA THR A 295 6.07 13.14 29.22
C THR A 295 6.37 13.13 27.73
N VAL A 296 5.73 12.23 26.99
CA VAL A 296 5.63 12.33 25.53
C VAL A 296 4.98 13.68 25.21
N ALA A 297 5.64 14.49 24.39
CA ALA A 297 5.08 15.76 23.94
C ALA A 297 3.70 15.52 23.32
N PRO A 298 2.69 16.34 23.63
CA PRO A 298 1.33 16.21 23.11
C PRO A 298 1.38 16.14 21.58
N SER A 299 0.62 15.23 20.99
CA SER A 299 0.60 15.01 19.55
C SER A 299 -0.82 14.92 19.01
N ILE A 300 -1.10 15.56 17.88
CA ILE A 300 -2.43 15.66 17.29
C ILE A 300 -2.42 15.39 15.78
N ALA A 301 -3.48 14.77 15.27
CA ALA A 301 -3.78 14.71 13.84
C ALA A 301 -5.09 15.43 13.54
N VAL A 302 -5.12 16.21 12.45
CA VAL A 302 -6.36 16.79 11.93
C VAL A 302 -6.82 15.97 10.74
N LEU A 303 -7.97 15.31 10.88
CA LEU A 303 -8.59 14.57 9.80
C LEU A 303 -9.32 15.52 8.84
N PRO A 304 -9.51 15.12 7.57
CA PRO A 304 -10.32 15.87 6.63
C PRO A 304 -11.75 15.98 7.14
N PHE A 305 -12.22 17.21 7.28
CA PHE A 305 -13.58 17.49 7.69
C PHE A 305 -14.54 16.98 6.62
N VAL A 306 -15.66 16.44 7.05
CA VAL A 306 -16.65 15.84 6.17
C VAL A 306 -17.60 16.93 5.68
N ASN A 307 -17.76 17.06 4.36
CA ASN A 307 -18.86 17.86 3.81
C ASN A 307 -20.18 17.11 4.00
N ILE A 308 -21.07 17.64 4.84
CA ILE A 308 -22.43 17.12 5.07
C ILE A 308 -23.46 17.92 4.24
N GLY A 309 -23.01 18.99 3.57
CA GLY A 309 -23.84 19.74 2.62
C GLY A 309 -24.22 18.91 1.39
N SER A 310 -25.29 19.32 0.71
CA SER A 310 -25.79 18.66 -0.49
C SER A 310 -24.98 18.94 -1.76
N ASP A 311 -24.08 19.93 -1.74
CA ASP A 311 -23.24 20.30 -2.89
C ASP A 311 -21.83 19.70 -2.77
N PRO A 312 -21.45 18.74 -3.65
CA PRO A 312 -20.08 18.22 -3.72
C PRO A 312 -19.02 19.29 -4.03
N ASN A 313 -19.40 20.45 -4.57
CA ASN A 313 -18.49 21.56 -4.85
C ASN A 313 -17.94 22.24 -3.60
N ASP A 314 -18.52 21.98 -2.42
CA ASP A 314 -18.03 22.51 -1.14
C ASP A 314 -17.01 21.57 -0.46
N GLU A 315 -16.75 20.39 -1.03
CA GLU A 315 -15.73 19.47 -0.53
C GLU A 315 -14.30 20.10 -0.44
N PRO A 316 -13.86 20.94 -1.41
CA PRO A 316 -12.61 21.69 -1.28
C PRO A 316 -12.57 22.65 -0.09
N ILE A 317 -13.71 23.18 0.36
CA ILE A 317 -13.78 24.08 1.52
C ILE A 317 -13.54 23.27 2.80
N SER A 318 -14.19 22.11 2.92
CA SER A 318 -13.99 21.21 4.07
C SER A 318 -12.54 20.68 4.18
N ASP A 319 -11.95 20.30 3.06
CA ASP A 319 -10.54 19.86 3.01
C ASP A 319 -9.58 21.02 3.27
N GLY A 320 -9.88 22.20 2.72
CA GLY A 320 -9.08 23.41 2.91
C GLY A 320 -9.03 23.84 4.38
N MET A 321 -10.18 23.84 5.07
CA MET A 321 -10.23 24.15 6.50
C MET A 321 -9.40 23.17 7.35
N SER A 322 -9.41 21.89 6.99
CA SER A 322 -8.58 20.88 7.68
C SER A 322 -7.09 21.13 7.48
N GLU A 323 -6.68 21.57 6.28
CA GLU A 323 -5.30 21.93 5.96
C GLU A 323 -4.83 23.17 6.72
N GLU A 324 -5.69 24.18 6.86
CA GLU A 324 -5.36 25.39 7.61
C GLU A 324 -5.31 25.15 9.12
N LEU A 325 -6.24 24.37 9.67
CA LEU A 325 -6.18 23.94 11.08
C LEU A 325 -4.92 23.11 11.35
N THR A 326 -4.54 22.22 10.43
CA THR A 326 -3.25 21.49 10.52
C THR A 326 -2.08 22.46 10.62
N THR A 327 -2.06 23.48 9.74
CA THR A 327 -0.99 24.48 9.66
C THR A 327 -0.96 25.38 10.89
N ALA A 328 -2.11 25.83 11.39
CA ALA A 328 -2.23 26.68 12.57
C ALA A 328 -1.78 25.94 13.84
N LEU A 329 -2.22 24.69 14.03
CA LEU A 329 -1.78 23.86 15.16
C LEU A 329 -0.29 23.53 15.07
N ALA A 330 0.24 23.38 13.85
CA ALA A 330 1.65 23.22 13.59
C ALA A 330 2.47 24.51 13.77
N LYS A 331 1.92 25.58 14.35
CA LYS A 331 2.69 26.73 14.85
C LYS A 331 2.85 26.73 16.38
N ILE A 332 2.11 25.88 17.09
CA ILE A 332 2.16 25.80 18.55
C ILE A 332 3.43 25.08 19.00
N ALA A 333 4.21 25.73 19.86
CA ALA A 333 5.41 25.13 20.45
C ALA A 333 5.03 23.96 21.37
N LYS A 334 5.83 22.87 21.35
CA LYS A 334 5.60 21.63 22.11
C LYS A 334 4.42 20.76 21.66
N LEU A 335 3.66 21.12 20.62
CA LEU A 335 2.63 20.28 20.02
C LEU A 335 3.14 19.62 18.72
N ASN A 336 3.15 18.29 18.66
CA ASN A 336 3.49 17.56 17.44
C ASN A 336 2.24 17.39 16.57
N VAL A 337 2.29 17.78 15.30
CA VAL A 337 1.14 17.63 14.39
C VAL A 337 1.47 16.61 13.31
N ALA A 338 0.58 15.64 13.09
CA ALA A 338 0.74 14.66 12.02
C ALA A 338 0.67 15.34 10.63
N ALA A 339 1.55 14.91 9.72
CA ALA A 339 1.59 15.45 8.37
C ALA A 339 0.26 15.25 7.63
N ARG A 340 -0.14 16.27 6.86
CA ARG A 340 -1.38 16.30 6.05
C ARG A 340 -1.56 15.04 5.22
N THR A 341 -0.54 14.61 4.47
CA THR A 341 -0.62 13.41 3.61
C THR A 341 -0.95 12.14 4.38
N SER A 342 -0.49 12.04 5.62
CA SER A 342 -0.74 10.89 6.49
C SER A 342 -2.15 10.93 7.05
N ALA A 343 -2.61 12.10 7.53
CA ALA A 343 -3.96 12.27 8.06
C ALA A 343 -5.04 12.18 6.96
N PHE A 344 -4.83 12.81 5.80
CA PHE A 344 -5.73 12.77 4.65
C PHE A 344 -5.79 11.40 3.98
N SER A 345 -4.81 10.51 4.23
CA SER A 345 -4.91 9.12 3.78
C SER A 345 -6.09 8.38 4.42
N PHE A 346 -6.68 8.93 5.49
CA PHE A 346 -7.86 8.40 6.16
C PHE A 346 -9.19 9.00 5.66
N LYS A 347 -9.16 9.93 4.69
CA LYS A 347 -10.38 10.48 4.11
C LYS A 347 -11.28 9.38 3.54
N GLY A 348 -12.56 9.40 3.92
CA GLY A 348 -13.55 8.42 3.45
C GLY A 348 -13.30 6.99 3.94
N LYS A 349 -12.41 6.79 4.91
CA LYS A 349 -12.18 5.50 5.57
C LYS A 349 -12.89 5.51 6.92
N ASN A 350 -13.78 4.54 7.13
CA ASN A 350 -14.43 4.32 8.42
C ASN A 350 -13.51 3.53 9.35
N LEU A 351 -12.43 4.16 9.81
CA LEU A 351 -11.51 3.60 10.81
C LEU A 351 -11.79 4.18 12.19
N ASP A 352 -11.59 3.37 13.21
CA ASP A 352 -11.68 3.81 14.61
C ASP A 352 -10.58 4.84 14.93
N VAL A 353 -10.94 5.91 15.65
CA VAL A 353 -10.03 7.01 15.99
C VAL A 353 -8.80 6.53 16.78
N ARG A 354 -8.90 5.45 17.57
CA ARG A 354 -7.76 4.86 18.29
C ARG A 354 -6.78 4.21 17.33
N GLU A 355 -7.28 3.62 16.25
CA GLU A 355 -6.44 3.07 15.19
C GLU A 355 -5.76 4.17 14.39
N ILE A 356 -6.48 5.25 14.06
CA ILE A 356 -5.92 6.44 13.41
C ILE A 356 -4.80 7.02 14.29
N GLY A 357 -5.04 7.16 15.59
CA GLY A 357 -4.06 7.57 16.60
C GLY A 357 -2.79 6.75 16.59
N ARG A 358 -2.91 5.42 16.66
CA ARG A 358 -1.76 4.50 16.62
C ARG A 358 -0.99 4.58 15.30
N ARG A 359 -1.69 4.66 14.16
CA ARG A 359 -1.05 4.70 12.83
C ARG A 359 -0.32 6.02 12.57
N LEU A 360 -0.86 7.12 13.09
CA LEU A 360 -0.25 8.45 13.00
C LEU A 360 0.71 8.74 14.16
N ASN A 361 0.76 7.87 15.17
CA ASN A 361 1.51 8.06 16.41
C ASN A 361 1.14 9.38 17.12
N VAL A 362 -0.15 9.67 17.21
CA VAL A 362 -0.71 10.87 17.86
C VAL A 362 -1.54 10.52 19.09
N GLY A 363 -1.49 11.37 20.11
CA GLY A 363 -2.29 11.25 21.33
C GLY A 363 -3.72 11.78 21.16
N TYR A 364 -3.95 12.64 20.18
CA TYR A 364 -5.23 13.28 19.92
C TYR A 364 -5.59 13.28 18.43
N VAL A 365 -6.87 13.26 18.13
CA VAL A 365 -7.40 13.40 16.77
C VAL A 365 -8.47 14.49 16.76
N LEU A 366 -8.35 15.42 15.83
CA LEU A 366 -9.38 16.40 15.49
C LEU A 366 -10.14 15.89 14.26
N GLU A 367 -11.44 15.79 14.39
CA GLU A 367 -12.35 15.55 13.28
C GLU A 367 -13.48 16.57 13.30
N GLY A 368 -14.20 16.69 12.19
CA GLY A 368 -15.26 17.66 12.09
C GLY A 368 -16.03 17.55 10.80
N SER A 369 -17.02 18.41 10.67
CA SER A 369 -17.89 18.49 9.51
C SER A 369 -18.18 19.92 9.13
N VAL A 370 -18.43 20.11 7.84
CA VAL A 370 -18.76 21.40 7.25
C VAL A 370 -20.07 21.25 6.51
N GLN A 371 -20.97 22.19 6.75
CA GLN A 371 -22.21 22.32 6.02
C GLN A 371 -22.35 23.77 5.57
N ARG A 372 -22.47 23.98 4.26
CA ARG A 372 -22.72 25.30 3.68
C ARG A 372 -24.16 25.39 3.18
N ALA A 373 -24.83 26.48 3.52
CA ALA A 373 -26.17 26.82 3.03
C ALA A 373 -26.16 28.27 2.53
N GLY A 374 -25.88 28.44 1.23
CA GLY A 374 -25.73 29.76 0.62
C GLY A 374 -24.51 30.51 1.17
N THR A 375 -24.74 31.63 1.86
CA THR A 375 -23.67 32.42 2.50
C THR A 375 -23.36 31.97 3.92
N ARG A 376 -24.18 31.11 4.54
CA ARG A 376 -23.93 30.61 5.90
C ARG A 376 -23.12 29.32 5.89
N LEU A 377 -22.17 29.24 6.80
CA LEU A 377 -21.30 28.10 7.06
C LEU A 377 -21.54 27.61 8.49
N ARG A 378 -21.83 26.32 8.63
CA ARG A 378 -21.90 25.61 9.92
C ARG A 378 -20.75 24.62 9.99
N VAL A 379 -19.93 24.74 11.02
CA VAL A 379 -18.75 23.91 11.24
C VAL A 379 -18.87 23.25 12.59
N SER A 380 -18.82 21.92 12.63
CA SER A 380 -18.76 21.15 13.86
C SER A 380 -17.35 20.57 14.00
N ALA A 381 -16.70 20.75 15.14
CA ALA A 381 -15.34 20.25 15.39
C ALA A 381 -15.27 19.50 16.71
N GLN A 382 -14.52 18.40 16.73
CA GLN A 382 -14.43 17.52 17.89
C GLN A 382 -12.99 17.05 18.11
N LEU A 383 -12.55 17.10 19.37
CA LEU A 383 -11.25 16.62 19.80
C LEU A 383 -11.41 15.30 20.55
N ILE A 384 -10.73 14.26 20.09
CA ILE A 384 -10.86 12.90 20.60
C ILE A 384 -9.50 12.43 21.15
N ASN A 385 -9.52 11.77 22.30
CA ASN A 385 -8.35 11.12 22.86
C ASN A 385 -8.08 9.81 22.12
N ALA A 386 -6.94 9.72 21.44
CA ALA A 386 -6.64 8.61 20.57
C ALA A 386 -6.23 7.32 21.32
N ALA A 387 -5.99 7.38 22.64
CA ALA A 387 -5.68 6.20 23.45
C ALA A 387 -6.95 5.43 23.85
N ASN A 388 -8.04 6.14 24.16
CA ASN A 388 -9.26 5.53 24.69
C ASN A 388 -10.51 5.76 23.82
N GLY A 389 -10.45 6.66 22.83
CA GLY A 389 -11.54 6.94 21.90
C GLY A 389 -12.63 7.87 22.45
N TYR A 390 -12.45 8.46 23.63
CA TYR A 390 -13.43 9.38 24.21
C TYR A 390 -13.27 10.80 23.67
N HIS A 391 -14.39 11.45 23.41
CA HIS A 391 -14.46 12.88 23.10
C HIS A 391 -14.02 13.69 24.32
N LEU A 392 -13.06 14.58 24.11
CA LEU A 392 -12.59 15.52 25.13
C LEU A 392 -13.31 16.86 25.00
N TRP A 393 -13.68 17.22 23.78
CA TRP A 393 -14.34 18.47 23.46
C TRP A 393 -15.06 18.33 22.12
N SER A 394 -16.19 19.02 22.00
CA SER A 394 -16.98 19.16 20.78
C SER A 394 -17.65 20.51 20.83
N ASP A 395 -17.65 21.22 19.71
CA ASP A 395 -18.33 22.51 19.60
C ASP A 395 -18.79 22.78 18.17
N GLU A 396 -19.65 23.77 18.04
CA GLU A 396 -20.31 24.12 16.80
C GLU A 396 -20.26 25.62 16.54
N TYR A 397 -19.85 25.97 15.33
CA TYR A 397 -19.62 27.32 14.90
C TYR A 397 -20.51 27.65 13.72
N GLU A 398 -21.21 28.77 13.80
CA GLU A 398 -22.00 29.33 12.70
C GLU A 398 -21.41 30.69 12.30
N GLY A 399 -21.21 30.89 11.01
CA GLY A 399 -20.69 32.15 10.48
C GLY A 399 -21.11 32.40 9.03
N ASP A 400 -20.86 33.60 8.53
CA ASP A 400 -20.91 33.85 7.10
C ASP A 400 -19.65 33.26 6.42
N THR A 401 -19.74 32.90 5.15
CA THR A 401 -18.60 32.39 4.36
C THR A 401 -17.45 33.41 4.34
N LYS A 402 -17.76 34.71 4.45
CA LYS A 402 -16.76 35.78 4.57
C LYS A 402 -15.97 35.76 5.89
N ASP A 403 -16.54 35.14 6.92
CA ASP A 403 -15.97 35.03 8.26
C ASP A 403 -15.29 33.68 8.51
N ILE A 404 -15.03 32.89 7.46
CA ILE A 404 -14.39 31.56 7.56
C ILE A 404 -13.09 31.59 8.37
N PHE A 405 -12.30 32.65 8.25
CA PHE A 405 -11.06 32.84 9.02
C PHE A 405 -11.30 33.07 10.52
N ALA A 406 -12.41 33.73 10.88
CA ALA A 406 -12.76 33.95 12.28
C ALA A 406 -13.16 32.62 12.93
N VAL A 407 -13.97 31.81 12.22
CA VAL A 407 -14.37 30.47 12.65
C VAL A 407 -13.15 29.56 12.82
N GLN A 408 -12.21 29.57 11.87
CA GLN A 408 -10.98 28.79 11.95
C GLN A 408 -10.08 29.18 13.13
N ASP A 409 -9.89 30.49 13.36
CA ASP A 409 -9.07 30.97 14.47
C ASP A 409 -9.74 30.68 15.82
N GLU A 410 -11.07 30.68 15.87
CA GLU A 410 -11.85 30.29 17.04
C GLU A 410 -11.72 28.79 17.35
N ILE A 411 -11.87 27.91 16.35
CA ILE A 411 -11.64 26.46 16.48
C ILE A 411 -10.19 26.20 16.95
N ALA A 412 -9.20 26.83 16.31
CA ALA A 412 -7.80 26.66 16.67
C ALA A 412 -7.55 27.09 18.13
N ARG A 413 -8.09 28.25 18.56
CA ARG A 413 -7.98 28.75 19.94
C ARG A 413 -8.70 27.85 20.95
N ALA A 414 -9.91 27.38 20.64
CA ALA A 414 -10.66 26.48 21.51
C ALA A 414 -9.90 25.16 21.73
N MET A 415 -9.35 24.60 20.66
CA MET A 415 -8.51 23.40 20.72
C MET A 415 -7.24 23.61 21.54
N VAL A 416 -6.57 24.75 21.34
CA VAL A 416 -5.42 25.14 22.15
C VAL A 416 -5.83 25.20 23.62
N GLY A 417 -6.93 25.85 23.97
CA GLY A 417 -7.43 25.92 25.35
C GLY A 417 -7.64 24.54 25.99
N VAL A 418 -8.27 23.61 25.28
CA VAL A 418 -8.48 22.23 25.75
C VAL A 418 -7.16 21.49 25.94
N LEU A 419 -6.18 21.69 25.05
CA LEU A 419 -4.85 21.09 25.14
C LEU A 419 -3.95 21.79 26.20
N GLN A 420 -4.17 23.09 26.46
CA GLN A 420 -3.43 23.93 27.42
C GLN A 420 -3.74 23.63 28.88
N LEU A 421 -4.91 23.06 29.21
CA LEU A 421 -5.15 22.48 30.54
C LEU A 421 -4.09 21.43 30.92
N LYS A 422 -3.26 20.96 29.97
CA LYS A 422 -2.10 20.09 30.17
C LYS A 422 -0.75 20.66 29.68
N LEU A 423 -0.71 21.87 29.11
CA LEU A 423 0.50 22.43 28.48
C LEU A 423 0.69 23.90 28.88
N THR A 424 1.80 24.18 29.58
CA THR A 424 2.11 25.51 30.10
C THR A 424 2.69 26.45 29.03
N GLY A 425 1.97 27.56 28.77
CA GLY A 425 2.48 28.78 28.12
C GLY A 425 1.38 29.61 27.42
N PRO A 426 1.27 30.94 27.60
CA PRO A 426 0.18 31.73 27.02
C PRO A 426 0.26 31.84 25.48
N VAL A 427 -0.86 31.60 24.78
CA VAL A 427 -1.01 31.86 23.33
C VAL A 427 -1.64 33.25 23.14
N GLY A 428 -0.80 34.27 22.98
CA GLY A 428 -1.23 35.67 22.87
C GLY A 428 -1.32 36.24 21.45
N ALA A 429 -0.98 35.46 20.40
CA ALA A 429 -0.99 35.92 19.01
C ALA A 429 -1.98 35.12 18.14
N PRO A 430 -2.56 35.70 17.08
CA PRO A 430 -3.45 34.98 16.15
C PRO A 430 -2.75 33.75 15.57
N LEU A 431 -3.38 32.58 15.66
CA LEU A 431 -2.81 31.32 15.17
C LEU A 431 -2.95 31.21 13.64
N VAL A 432 -4.02 31.79 13.10
CA VAL A 432 -4.28 31.94 11.67
C VAL A 432 -3.92 33.36 11.25
N GLN A 433 -2.87 33.53 10.44
CA GLN A 433 -2.58 34.83 9.83
C GLN A 433 -3.27 34.94 8.48
N ARG A 434 -4.07 36.00 8.32
CA ARG A 434 -4.74 36.32 7.06
C ARG A 434 -3.68 36.51 5.97
N SER A 435 -3.67 35.60 4.99
CA SER A 435 -2.69 35.62 3.91
C SER A 435 -3.17 36.38 2.67
N THR A 436 -4.43 36.82 2.66
CA THR A 436 -5.06 37.69 1.66
C THR A 436 -6.22 38.46 2.30
N GLY A 437 -6.56 39.62 1.75
CA GLY A 437 -7.75 40.39 2.11
C GLY A 437 -9.02 39.96 1.37
N SER A 438 -8.92 39.08 0.36
CA SER A 438 -10.04 38.55 -0.41
C SER A 438 -10.39 37.12 0.02
N PRO A 439 -11.55 36.90 0.66
CA PRO A 439 -12.07 35.57 0.94
C PRO A 439 -12.22 34.71 -0.33
N GLU A 440 -12.58 35.33 -1.46
CA GLU A 440 -12.75 34.65 -2.74
C GLU A 440 -11.41 34.17 -3.31
N ALA A 441 -10.35 35.00 -3.24
CA ALA A 441 -9.00 34.60 -3.62
C ALA A 441 -8.51 33.43 -2.76
N HIS A 442 -8.84 33.46 -1.47
CA HIS A 442 -8.49 32.41 -0.53
C HIS A 442 -9.20 31.09 -0.83
N GLU A 443 -10.52 31.11 -1.09
CA GLU A 443 -11.28 29.93 -1.48
C GLU A 443 -10.70 29.28 -2.75
N LEU A 444 -10.36 30.10 -3.75
CA LEU A 444 -9.73 29.63 -4.99
C LEU A 444 -8.37 28.99 -4.72
N TYR A 445 -7.57 29.57 -3.82
CA TYR A 445 -6.30 28.97 -3.40
C TYR A 445 -6.49 27.60 -2.75
N LEU A 446 -7.45 27.45 -1.83
CA LEU A 446 -7.75 26.17 -1.17
C LEU A 446 -8.18 25.10 -2.19
N ARG A 447 -9.02 25.47 -3.17
CA ARG A 447 -9.37 24.60 -4.31
C ARG A 447 -8.13 24.20 -5.11
N GLY A 448 -7.20 25.13 -5.33
CA GLY A 448 -5.92 24.86 -5.97
C GLY A 448 -5.09 23.81 -5.21
N ARG A 449 -4.93 23.98 -3.89
CA ARG A 449 -4.21 23.03 -3.00
C ARG A 449 -4.85 21.65 -2.99
N TYR A 450 -6.19 21.59 -2.96
CA TYR A 450 -6.96 20.35 -3.05
C TYR A 450 -6.60 19.55 -4.30
N PHE A 451 -6.65 20.18 -5.49
CA PHE A 451 -6.31 19.50 -6.73
C PHE A 451 -4.80 19.20 -6.85
N PHE A 452 -3.94 20.09 -6.35
CA PHE A 452 -2.49 19.88 -6.38
C PHE A 452 -2.07 18.60 -5.64
N ALA A 453 -2.68 18.33 -4.49
CA ALA A 453 -2.36 17.15 -3.66
C ALA A 453 -2.54 15.80 -4.38
N ARG A 454 -3.40 15.73 -5.41
CA ARG A 454 -3.70 14.49 -6.17
C ARG A 454 -2.58 14.12 -7.15
N ARG A 455 -1.76 15.10 -7.57
CA ARG A 455 -0.54 14.92 -8.37
C ARG A 455 -0.71 14.22 -9.73
N ASP A 456 -1.92 14.00 -10.21
CA ASP A 456 -2.20 13.52 -11.57
C ASP A 456 -2.29 14.67 -12.59
N SER A 457 -2.18 14.37 -13.88
CA SER A 457 -2.13 15.36 -14.96
C SER A 457 -3.39 16.23 -15.07
N ALA A 458 -4.57 15.68 -14.79
CA ALA A 458 -5.82 16.45 -14.86
C ALA A 458 -5.95 17.37 -13.64
N SER A 459 -5.62 16.86 -12.45
CA SER A 459 -5.68 17.65 -11.22
C SER A 459 -4.62 18.75 -11.17
N LEU A 460 -3.39 18.53 -11.64
CA LEU A 460 -2.37 19.59 -11.70
C LEU A 460 -2.77 20.75 -12.63
N ARG A 461 -3.48 20.45 -13.74
CA ARG A 461 -4.05 21.49 -14.61
C ARG A 461 -5.13 22.29 -13.88
N LYS A 462 -6.08 21.61 -13.22
CA LYS A 462 -7.11 22.28 -12.41
C LYS A 462 -6.50 23.14 -11.30
N ALA A 463 -5.49 22.62 -10.60
CA ALA A 463 -4.78 23.34 -9.55
C ALA A 463 -4.19 24.65 -10.06
N ARG A 464 -3.48 24.60 -11.19
CA ARG A 464 -2.95 25.79 -11.88
C ARG A 464 -4.06 26.79 -12.19
N ASP A 465 -5.16 26.34 -12.80
CA ASP A 465 -6.25 27.24 -13.20
C ASP A 465 -6.90 27.92 -11.97
N TYR A 466 -7.01 27.22 -10.84
CA TYR A 466 -7.48 27.81 -9.58
C TYR A 466 -6.49 28.81 -8.98
N PHE A 467 -5.19 28.51 -9.00
CA PHE A 467 -4.17 29.45 -8.52
C PHE A 467 -4.10 30.72 -9.40
N GLU A 468 -4.23 30.58 -10.72
CA GLU A 468 -4.29 31.72 -11.65
C GLU A 468 -5.51 32.61 -11.35
N ARG A 469 -6.67 32.01 -11.07
CA ARG A 469 -7.87 32.77 -10.65
C ARG A 469 -7.70 33.41 -9.27
N ALA A 470 -7.06 32.75 -8.31
CA ALA A 470 -6.77 33.33 -7.01
C ALA A 470 -5.88 34.58 -7.14
N ILE A 471 -4.87 34.53 -8.03
CA ILE A 471 -3.99 35.66 -8.35
C ILE A 471 -4.73 36.79 -9.08
N GLN A 472 -5.71 36.46 -9.92
CA GLN A 472 -6.56 37.47 -10.57
C GLN A 472 -7.43 38.23 -9.55
N MET A 473 -7.88 37.55 -8.50
CA MET A 473 -8.67 38.16 -7.41
C MET A 473 -7.79 38.98 -6.46
N ASP A 474 -6.60 38.46 -6.12
CA ASP A 474 -5.61 39.17 -5.33
C ASP A 474 -4.20 38.90 -5.85
N SER A 475 -3.67 39.86 -6.60
CA SER A 475 -2.32 39.76 -7.20
C SER A 475 -1.19 39.82 -6.16
N SER A 476 -1.48 40.26 -4.93
CA SER A 476 -0.54 40.32 -3.82
C SER A 476 -0.48 39.01 -3.01
N TYR A 477 -1.30 38.02 -3.37
CA TYR A 477 -1.43 36.77 -2.62
C TYR A 477 -0.23 35.81 -2.84
N ALA A 478 0.81 35.95 -2.01
CA ALA A 478 2.08 35.21 -2.13
C ALA A 478 1.92 33.66 -2.15
N LEU A 479 0.96 33.12 -1.38
CA LEU A 479 0.70 31.66 -1.36
C LEU A 479 0.13 31.17 -2.70
N ALA A 480 -0.73 31.95 -3.36
CA ALA A 480 -1.26 31.58 -4.67
C ALA A 480 -0.15 31.56 -5.74
N TRP A 481 0.80 32.48 -5.67
CA TRP A 481 2.00 32.46 -6.51
C TRP A 481 2.90 31.23 -6.25
N SER A 482 3.07 30.84 -4.99
CA SER A 482 3.81 29.62 -4.62
C SER A 482 3.10 28.37 -5.16
N GLY A 483 1.78 28.25 -4.96
CA GLY A 483 0.98 27.15 -5.50
C GLY A 483 1.00 27.08 -7.03
N LEU A 484 0.98 28.22 -7.72
CA LEU A 484 1.12 28.28 -9.17
C LEU A 484 2.49 27.74 -9.62
N SER A 485 3.56 28.11 -8.90
CA SER A 485 4.90 27.60 -9.13
C SER A 485 4.97 26.07 -8.98
N ASP A 486 4.37 25.54 -7.91
CA ASP A 486 4.30 24.12 -7.63
C ASP A 486 3.56 23.36 -8.72
N ALA A 487 2.41 23.86 -9.18
CA ALA A 487 1.61 23.24 -10.23
C ALA A 487 2.38 23.17 -11.56
N TYR A 488 3.07 24.24 -11.96
CA TYR A 488 3.89 24.25 -13.17
C TYR A 488 5.10 23.30 -13.05
N SER A 489 5.84 23.38 -11.94
CA SER A 489 7.06 22.57 -11.73
C SER A 489 6.76 21.08 -11.64
N HIS A 490 5.70 20.67 -10.94
CA HIS A 490 5.36 19.25 -10.82
C HIS A 490 4.89 18.65 -12.15
N THR A 491 4.17 19.42 -12.96
CA THR A 491 3.73 18.98 -14.29
C THR A 491 4.93 18.65 -15.20
N GLY A 492 5.99 19.47 -15.13
CA GLY A 492 7.20 19.22 -15.91
C GLY A 492 8.10 18.13 -15.33
N VAL A 493 8.26 18.06 -13.99
CA VAL A 493 9.08 17.02 -13.34
C VAL A 493 8.48 15.63 -13.52
N PHE A 494 7.15 15.48 -13.44
CA PHE A 494 6.47 14.20 -13.67
C PHE A 494 6.35 13.82 -15.14
N GLY A 495 6.76 14.71 -16.05
CA GLY A 495 6.81 14.42 -17.48
C GLY A 495 5.46 14.49 -18.20
N TYR A 496 4.46 15.17 -17.62
CA TYR A 496 3.17 15.40 -18.28
C TYR A 496 3.25 16.45 -19.38
N VAL A 497 4.17 17.41 -19.24
CA VAL A 497 4.44 18.46 -20.22
C VAL A 497 5.96 18.61 -20.36
N PRO A 498 6.52 18.93 -21.55
CA PRO A 498 7.94 19.21 -21.69
C PRO A 498 8.42 20.29 -20.73
N TYR A 499 9.49 20.03 -19.97
CA TYR A 499 9.96 20.95 -18.92
C TYR A 499 10.21 22.37 -19.43
N ARG A 500 10.73 22.51 -20.65
CA ARG A 500 11.02 23.81 -21.30
C ARG A 500 9.79 24.69 -21.44
N ALA A 501 8.59 24.10 -21.53
CA ALA A 501 7.34 24.85 -21.68
C ALA A 501 6.82 25.42 -20.34
N VAL A 502 7.26 24.88 -19.20
CA VAL A 502 6.70 25.21 -17.88
C VAL A 502 7.73 25.76 -16.89
N TYR A 503 9.01 25.43 -17.04
CA TYR A 503 10.08 25.83 -16.12
C TYR A 503 10.15 27.36 -15.92
N GLY A 504 10.15 28.13 -17.01
CA GLY A 504 10.25 29.60 -16.92
C GLY A 504 9.06 30.21 -16.16
N LYS A 505 7.86 29.67 -16.38
CA LYS A 505 6.64 30.09 -15.67
C LYS A 505 6.69 29.71 -14.19
N ALA A 506 7.15 28.50 -13.88
CA ALA A 506 7.31 28.03 -12.50
C ALA A 506 8.28 28.93 -11.72
N LYS A 507 9.45 29.22 -12.31
CA LYS A 507 10.48 30.07 -11.68
C LYS A 507 9.99 31.50 -11.48
N ALA A 508 9.34 32.08 -12.49
CA ALA A 508 8.76 33.42 -12.38
C ALA A 508 7.73 33.49 -11.24
N ALA A 509 6.88 32.48 -11.09
CA ALA A 509 5.89 32.42 -10.02
C ALA A 509 6.54 32.30 -8.61
N ALA A 510 7.56 31.44 -8.44
CA ALA A 510 8.29 31.33 -7.17
C ALA A 510 8.99 32.64 -6.78
N LEU A 511 9.67 33.27 -7.75
CA LEU A 511 10.33 34.56 -7.52
C LEU A 511 9.33 35.67 -7.20
N ARG A 512 8.14 35.64 -7.82
CA ARG A 512 7.06 36.59 -7.50
C ARG A 512 6.53 36.37 -6.09
N ALA A 513 6.35 35.12 -5.66
CA ALA A 513 5.96 34.79 -4.29
C ALA A 513 6.97 35.34 -3.27
N LEU A 514 8.28 35.13 -3.49
CA LEU A 514 9.34 35.65 -2.63
C LEU A 514 9.42 37.18 -2.64
N ALA A 515 9.12 37.83 -3.78
CA ALA A 515 9.08 39.28 -3.87
C ALA A 515 7.91 39.89 -3.09
N LEU A 516 6.80 39.16 -2.98
CA LEU A 516 5.62 39.56 -2.19
C LEU A 516 5.82 39.29 -0.71
N ASP A 517 6.37 38.12 -0.37
CA ASP A 517 6.66 37.73 1.00
C ASP A 517 7.85 36.75 1.07
N SER A 518 9.01 37.30 1.38
CA SER A 518 10.26 36.54 1.53
C SER A 518 10.37 35.79 2.86
N MET A 519 9.38 35.93 3.75
CA MET A 519 9.33 35.21 5.02
C MET A 519 8.45 33.96 4.95
N ARG A 520 7.99 33.56 3.75
CA ARG A 520 7.22 32.34 3.52
C ARG A 520 8.09 31.13 3.21
N ALA A 521 7.95 30.10 4.03
CA ALA A 521 8.61 28.82 3.81
C ALA A 521 8.16 28.18 2.49
N GLU A 522 6.90 28.34 2.12
CA GLU A 522 6.30 27.81 0.89
C GLU A 522 7.02 28.33 -0.37
N ALA A 523 7.28 29.63 -0.42
CA ALA A 523 7.93 30.27 -1.55
C ALA A 523 9.40 29.81 -1.72
N HIS A 524 10.12 29.68 -0.59
CA HIS A 524 11.47 29.11 -0.57
C HIS A 524 11.49 27.63 -0.99
N THR A 525 10.51 26.83 -0.54
CA THR A 525 10.37 25.42 -0.93
C THR A 525 10.07 25.24 -2.41
N SER A 526 9.18 26.05 -2.99
CA SER A 526 8.91 26.04 -4.44
C SER A 526 10.16 26.40 -5.25
N LEU A 527 10.93 27.41 -4.81
CA LEU A 527 12.19 27.78 -5.47
C LEU A 527 13.23 26.65 -5.36
N ALA A 528 13.40 26.08 -4.16
CA ALA A 528 14.32 24.98 -3.93
C ALA A 528 14.03 23.80 -4.86
N PHE A 529 12.76 23.44 -5.02
CA PHE A 529 12.33 22.37 -5.92
C PHE A 529 12.69 22.64 -7.39
N ILE A 530 12.47 23.87 -7.86
CA ILE A 530 12.80 24.28 -9.24
C ILE A 530 14.30 24.19 -9.48
N VAL A 531 15.08 24.78 -8.58
CA VAL A 531 16.53 24.83 -8.69
C VAL A 531 17.11 23.41 -8.63
N LEU A 532 16.52 22.54 -7.80
CA LEU A 532 16.87 21.12 -7.70
C LEU A 532 16.66 20.36 -9.01
N PHE A 533 15.45 20.42 -9.58
CA PHE A 533 15.06 19.54 -10.68
C PHE A 533 15.34 20.09 -12.08
N TYR A 534 15.40 21.41 -12.23
CA TYR A 534 15.57 22.06 -13.53
C TYR A 534 16.93 22.69 -13.74
N GLU A 535 17.54 23.24 -12.69
CA GLU A 535 18.84 23.92 -12.79
C GLU A 535 20.00 23.05 -12.32
N TRP A 536 19.71 22.01 -11.53
CA TRP A 536 20.68 21.07 -10.99
C TRP A 536 21.74 21.78 -10.13
N ASP A 537 21.40 22.94 -9.58
CA ASP A 537 22.20 23.69 -8.63
C ASP A 537 21.87 23.21 -7.21
N TRP A 538 22.50 22.09 -6.83
CA TRP A 538 22.33 21.47 -5.52
C TRP A 538 22.72 22.40 -4.37
N ARG A 539 23.65 23.34 -4.61
CA ARG A 539 24.12 24.27 -3.57
C ARG A 539 23.04 25.29 -3.26
N THR A 540 22.40 25.84 -4.28
CA THR A 540 21.31 26.80 -4.11
C THR A 540 20.04 26.11 -3.60
N ALA A 541 19.68 24.93 -4.15
CA ALA A 541 18.56 24.15 -3.65
C ALA A 541 18.68 23.84 -2.14
N GLY A 542 19.87 23.43 -1.67
CA GLY A 542 20.13 23.20 -0.26
C GLY A 542 19.91 24.46 0.61
N ARG A 543 20.43 25.61 0.18
CA ARG A 543 20.24 26.89 0.90
C ARG A 543 18.77 27.29 0.99
N GLU A 544 18.02 27.13 -0.08
CA GLU A 544 16.59 27.47 -0.11
C GLU A 544 15.78 26.52 0.79
N PHE A 545 16.09 25.22 0.81
CA PHE A 545 15.49 24.29 1.76
C PHE A 545 15.84 24.62 3.21
N ASP A 546 17.10 24.97 3.50
CA ASP A 546 17.51 25.38 4.84
C ASP A 546 16.82 26.69 5.27
N ARG A 547 16.64 27.62 4.34
CA ARG A 547 15.90 28.87 4.58
C ARG A 547 14.42 28.61 4.85
N ALA A 548 13.78 27.73 4.08
CA ALA A 548 12.41 27.31 4.33
C ALA A 548 12.25 26.69 5.73
N LEU A 549 13.17 25.84 6.17
CA LEU A 549 13.15 25.26 7.52
C LEU A 549 13.52 26.25 8.63
N ALA A 550 14.27 27.30 8.33
CA ALA A 550 14.53 28.38 9.28
C ALA A 550 13.28 29.25 9.52
N LEU A 551 12.43 29.39 8.49
CA LEU A 551 11.16 30.14 8.56
C LEU A 551 10.04 29.29 9.16
N ASP A 552 9.91 28.05 8.70
CA ASP A 552 9.00 27.06 9.26
C ASP A 552 9.68 25.68 9.29
N SER A 553 10.25 25.38 10.46
CA SER A 553 10.92 24.11 10.76
C SER A 553 10.00 22.89 10.69
N ARG A 554 8.69 23.07 10.56
CA ARG A 554 7.69 21.99 10.52
C ARG A 554 6.92 21.92 9.20
N TYR A 555 7.28 22.73 8.20
CA TYR A 555 6.55 22.74 6.93
C TYR A 555 6.69 21.38 6.20
N PRO A 556 5.60 20.60 6.01
CA PRO A 556 5.70 19.21 5.57
C PRO A 556 6.25 19.04 4.15
N ASP A 557 5.89 19.93 3.23
CA ASP A 557 6.33 19.85 1.83
C ASP A 557 7.85 20.10 1.72
N THR A 558 8.44 20.94 2.59
CA THR A 558 9.89 21.13 2.67
C THR A 558 10.60 19.82 3.00
N HIS A 559 10.18 19.12 4.05
CA HIS A 559 10.80 17.84 4.44
C HIS A 559 10.66 16.78 3.35
N LEU A 560 9.49 16.72 2.70
CA LEU A 560 9.26 15.79 1.60
C LEU A 560 10.23 16.03 0.43
N PHE A 561 10.36 17.27 -0.03
CA PHE A 561 11.20 17.60 -1.19
C PHE A 561 12.70 17.65 -0.85
N ARG A 562 13.06 18.00 0.38
CA ARG A 562 14.44 17.91 0.87
C ARG A 562 14.91 16.46 0.98
N GLY A 563 14.00 15.52 1.25
CA GLY A 563 14.26 14.09 1.09
C GLY A 563 14.73 13.75 -0.34
N TRP A 564 14.11 14.33 -1.36
CA TRP A 564 14.55 14.14 -2.76
C TRP A 564 15.89 14.81 -3.06
N TYR A 565 16.17 15.96 -2.45
CA TYR A 565 17.50 16.60 -2.50
C TYR A 565 18.59 15.69 -1.93
N PHE A 566 18.35 15.03 -0.80
CA PHE A 566 19.30 14.09 -0.23
C PHE A 566 19.50 12.86 -1.12
N VAL A 567 18.45 12.34 -1.74
CA VAL A 567 18.58 11.28 -2.74
C VAL A 567 19.41 11.76 -3.93
N ALA A 568 19.19 12.98 -4.43
CA ALA A 568 19.92 13.56 -5.55
C ALA A 568 21.42 13.77 -5.25
N THR A 569 21.74 14.06 -3.99
CA THR A 569 23.11 14.31 -3.51
C THR A 569 23.78 13.09 -2.88
N ASN A 570 23.20 11.89 -3.06
CA ASN A 570 23.69 10.62 -2.53
C ASN A 570 23.82 10.56 -0.99
N ARG A 571 22.99 11.32 -0.27
CA ARG A 571 22.90 11.35 1.20
C ARG A 571 21.73 10.49 1.68
N MET A 572 21.78 9.20 1.37
CA MET A 572 20.65 8.27 1.60
C MET A 572 20.23 8.17 3.07
N ASP A 573 21.19 8.21 4.01
CA ASP A 573 20.88 8.19 5.44
C ASP A 573 20.11 9.43 5.89
N ASP A 574 20.42 10.59 5.32
CA ASP A 574 19.70 11.83 5.58
C ASP A 574 18.32 11.79 4.94
N ALA A 575 18.17 11.22 3.74
CA ALA A 575 16.87 11.02 3.09
C ALA A 575 15.91 10.14 3.91
N VAL A 576 16.44 9.12 4.62
CA VAL A 576 15.64 8.25 5.50
C VAL A 576 15.33 8.93 6.84
N ARG A 577 16.19 9.84 7.31
CA ARG A 577 16.00 10.59 8.56
C ARG A 577 15.10 11.81 8.40
N GLU A 578 15.10 12.45 7.24
CA GLU A 578 14.37 13.70 6.98
C GLU A 578 12.85 13.62 7.23
N PRO A 579 12.13 12.52 6.91
CA PRO A 579 10.70 12.40 7.22
C PRO A 579 10.39 12.26 8.71
N ARG A 580 11.40 12.20 9.59
CA ARG A 580 11.21 12.10 11.04
C ARG A 580 11.32 13.50 11.64
N PRO A 581 10.22 14.14 12.06
CA PRO A 581 10.32 15.17 13.08
C PRO A 581 10.70 14.46 14.39
N CYS A 582 11.98 14.21 14.61
CA CYS A 582 12.51 13.71 15.86
C CYS A 582 13.36 14.80 16.49
N GLY A 583 12.77 15.50 17.45
CA GLY A 583 13.54 16.29 18.41
C GLY A 583 14.50 15.38 19.14
N ARG A 584 15.78 15.42 18.75
CA ARG A 584 16.93 15.09 19.60
C ARG A 584 18.12 15.96 19.20
N ALA A 585 18.18 17.15 19.79
CA ALA A 585 19.44 17.66 20.32
C ALA A 585 19.35 17.36 21.84
N THR A 586 20.09 16.40 22.38
CA THR A 586 21.44 16.66 22.89
C THR A 586 22.10 15.34 23.34
N GLY A 587 23.42 15.25 23.16
CA GLY A 587 24.35 14.59 24.09
C GLY A 587 24.37 13.07 24.16
N SER A 588 25.42 12.47 23.58
CA SER A 588 26.17 11.29 24.06
C SER A 588 25.39 10.18 24.79
N LEU A 589 25.26 9.01 24.16
CA LEU A 589 25.69 7.72 24.73
C LEU A 589 25.55 6.60 23.69
N ARG A 590 26.55 5.72 23.68
CA ARG A 590 26.69 4.57 22.79
C ARG A 590 25.60 3.52 23.06
N GLY A 591 25.14 2.88 21.99
CA GLY A 591 24.70 1.49 22.00
C GLY A 591 23.27 1.21 22.47
N SER A 592 22.33 1.17 21.52
CA SER A 592 21.24 0.18 21.52
C SER A 592 20.52 0.26 20.18
N ALA A 593 20.57 -0.84 19.44
CA ALA A 593 19.76 -1.08 18.25
C ALA A 593 18.30 -1.24 18.69
N ASP A 594 17.43 -0.30 18.32
CA ASP A 594 15.99 -0.51 18.21
C ASP A 594 15.35 0.73 17.57
N CYS A 595 15.07 0.64 16.26
CA CYS A 595 14.05 1.44 15.57
C CYS A 595 13.84 0.88 14.16
N VAL A 596 12.83 0.01 14.04
CA VAL A 596 12.35 -0.58 12.79
C VAL A 596 11.87 0.53 11.83
N PRO A 597 12.21 0.48 10.52
CA PRO A 597 11.74 1.48 9.56
C PRO A 597 10.24 1.33 9.29
N THR A 598 9.46 2.35 9.62
CA THR A 598 8.09 2.51 9.14
C THR A 598 8.12 2.87 7.65
N ARG A 599 7.74 1.91 6.80
CA ARG A 599 7.36 2.14 5.39
C ARG A 599 6.05 2.93 5.33
N ALA A 600 6.12 4.22 5.59
CA ALA A 600 5.04 5.16 5.28
C ALA A 600 5.70 6.44 4.76
N GLY A 601 5.78 6.58 3.43
CA GLY A 601 6.36 7.78 2.81
C GLY A 601 6.95 7.60 1.41
N ALA A 602 7.16 6.38 0.92
CA ALA A 602 7.39 6.16 -0.50
C ALA A 602 6.03 6.08 -1.21
N ALA A 603 5.41 7.24 -1.44
CA ALA A 603 4.41 7.35 -2.49
C ALA A 603 5.00 6.73 -3.76
N ARG A 604 4.20 5.97 -4.51
CA ARG A 604 4.50 5.57 -5.89
C ARG A 604 4.56 6.82 -6.79
N ALA A 605 5.53 7.71 -6.56
CA ALA A 605 6.05 8.57 -7.60
C ALA A 605 7.15 7.74 -8.27
N SER A 606 6.90 7.29 -9.50
CA SER A 606 7.99 6.84 -10.36
C SER A 606 9.11 7.88 -10.28
N VAL A 607 10.31 7.44 -9.92
CA VAL A 607 11.52 8.28 -9.96
C VAL A 607 11.50 9.05 -11.29
N PRO A 608 11.43 10.39 -11.27
CA PRO A 608 11.31 11.18 -12.49
C PRO A 608 12.42 10.80 -13.47
N ARG A 609 12.11 10.77 -14.77
CA ARG A 609 13.09 10.50 -15.85
C ARG A 609 14.45 11.22 -15.70
N PRO A 610 14.60 12.46 -15.19
CA PRO A 610 15.92 13.07 -15.00
C PRO A 610 16.87 12.26 -14.09
N PHE A 611 16.36 11.49 -13.12
CA PHE A 611 17.18 10.60 -12.28
C PHE A 611 17.69 9.36 -13.04
N ARG A 612 16.99 8.90 -14.09
CA ARG A 612 17.49 7.82 -14.96
C ARG A 612 18.63 8.27 -15.87
N VAL A 613 18.73 9.57 -16.16
CA VAL A 613 19.77 10.14 -17.03
C VAL A 613 21.01 10.56 -16.21
N GLY A 614 20.84 11.10 -14.99
CA GLY A 614 21.94 11.49 -14.11
C GLY A 614 22.81 10.31 -13.60
N LEU A 615 22.20 9.15 -13.32
CA LEU A 615 22.94 7.94 -12.90
C LEU A 615 23.88 7.38 -13.98
N ARG A 616 23.69 7.73 -15.26
CA ARG A 616 24.62 7.37 -16.34
C ARG A 616 25.83 8.30 -16.41
N ALA A 617 25.70 9.57 -16.01
CA ALA A 617 26.80 10.53 -16.05
C ALA A 617 27.81 10.31 -14.92
N VAL A 618 27.37 9.94 -13.72
CA VAL A 618 28.25 9.74 -12.55
C VAL A 618 29.06 8.42 -12.63
N ARG A 619 28.64 7.46 -13.46
CA ARG A 619 29.43 6.23 -13.72
C ARG A 619 30.56 6.43 -14.74
N ALA A 620 30.63 7.56 -15.44
CA ALA A 620 31.60 7.77 -16.52
C ALA A 620 32.85 8.59 -16.11
N THR A 621 32.91 9.11 -14.88
CA THR A 621 34.07 9.87 -14.37
C THR A 621 34.58 9.22 -13.09
N GLY A 622 35.14 8.02 -13.23
CA GLY A 622 35.76 7.25 -12.17
C GLY A 622 37.09 6.67 -12.64
N ALA A 623 38.00 7.52 -13.12
CA ALA A 623 39.41 7.19 -13.29
C ALA A 623 40.21 8.47 -12.99
N GLY A 624 40.97 8.46 -11.91
CA GLY A 624 41.81 9.59 -11.52
C GLY A 624 43.07 9.68 -12.37
N VAL A 625 43.49 10.89 -12.70
CA VAL A 625 44.90 11.28 -12.88
C VAL A 625 45.02 12.75 -12.46
N GLY A 626 46.08 13.07 -11.72
CA GLY A 626 46.47 14.43 -11.29
C GLY A 626 46.98 15.33 -12.43
N PRO A 627 47.53 16.51 -12.10
CA PRO A 627 47.48 17.70 -12.94
C PRO A 627 48.67 17.82 -13.91
N ALA A 628 48.43 18.28 -15.13
CA ALA A 628 49.47 18.86 -15.99
C ALA A 628 48.90 19.78 -17.09
N GLU A 629 49.35 21.03 -16.99
CA GLU A 629 49.65 22.07 -17.98
C GLU A 629 49.26 21.97 -19.48
N SER A 630 48.76 23.13 -19.94
CA SER A 630 48.93 23.81 -21.24
C SER A 630 49.39 23.03 -22.49
N SER A 631 48.64 23.17 -23.60
CA SER A 631 49.08 23.97 -24.77
C SER A 631 48.18 23.78 -26.02
N ARG A 632 47.81 24.94 -26.59
CA ARG A 632 47.62 25.35 -28.00
C ARG A 632 47.42 24.33 -29.15
N ASN A 633 46.41 24.70 -29.96
CA ASN A 633 46.41 24.90 -31.43
C ASN A 633 46.06 23.78 -32.44
N ARG A 634 45.02 24.13 -33.23
CA ARG A 634 44.86 24.12 -34.71
C ARG A 634 44.94 22.83 -35.53
N ALA A 635 43.77 22.54 -36.13
CA ALA A 635 43.47 22.56 -37.57
C ALA A 635 44.08 21.54 -38.57
N GLU A 636 43.13 20.88 -39.25
CA GLU A 636 43.05 20.53 -40.68
C GLU A 636 43.75 19.29 -41.29
N ALA A 637 42.87 18.53 -41.97
CA ALA A 637 42.99 17.83 -43.25
C ALA A 637 43.71 16.47 -43.35
N GLY A 638 42.99 15.50 -43.95
CA GLY A 638 43.60 14.60 -44.94
C GLY A 638 43.27 13.10 -44.91
N SER A 639 42.17 12.72 -45.58
CA SER A 639 42.06 11.57 -46.51
C SER A 639 42.03 10.10 -46.03
N GLY A 640 41.18 9.32 -46.71
CA GLY A 640 41.11 7.85 -46.72
C GLY A 640 39.92 7.33 -45.91
N GLY A 641 38.74 7.05 -46.46
CA GLY A 641 38.49 6.22 -47.64
C GLY A 641 37.76 4.96 -47.17
N VAL A 642 36.47 4.87 -47.49
CA VAL A 642 35.66 3.70 -47.90
C VAL A 642 34.21 3.91 -47.42
N ALA A 643 33.35 4.12 -48.41
CA ALA A 643 31.90 4.21 -48.32
C ALA A 643 31.26 2.88 -48.73
N LEU A 644 30.05 2.59 -48.22
CA LEU A 644 28.87 2.00 -48.89
C LEU A 644 27.87 1.55 -47.80
N ARG A 645 26.88 2.38 -47.43
CA ARG A 645 25.50 2.47 -47.97
C ARG A 645 24.75 1.14 -48.13
N LEU A 646 23.74 1.01 -47.27
CA LEU A 646 22.53 0.19 -47.40
C LEU A 646 21.74 0.53 -48.68
N ARG A 647 21.12 -0.49 -49.30
CA ARG A 647 19.68 -0.50 -49.62
C ARG A 647 19.16 -1.90 -50.02
N ASP A 648 17.87 -2.04 -49.74
CA ASP A 648 16.94 -3.16 -49.90
C ASP A 648 16.99 -3.92 -51.23
N ASP A 649 16.63 -5.21 -51.20
CA ASP A 649 15.70 -5.73 -52.21
C ASP A 649 14.90 -6.98 -51.78
N LEU A 650 13.64 -6.99 -52.20
CA LEU A 650 12.59 -7.97 -51.97
C LEU A 650 12.72 -9.19 -52.92
N ARG A 651 12.44 -10.41 -52.44
CA ARG A 651 12.09 -11.55 -53.31
C ARG A 651 10.81 -12.25 -52.86
N ARG A 652 9.88 -12.36 -53.82
CA ARG A 652 8.63 -13.15 -53.83
C ARG A 652 8.89 -14.66 -53.85
N PRO A 653 7.85 -15.48 -53.59
CA PRO A 653 7.66 -16.74 -54.33
C PRO A 653 6.38 -16.73 -55.18
N ARG A 654 6.45 -17.34 -56.38
CA ARG A 654 5.34 -17.57 -57.32
C ARG A 654 4.81 -19.00 -57.17
N ARG A 655 3.48 -19.14 -57.28
CA ARG A 655 2.69 -20.38 -57.38
C ARG A 655 2.85 -21.05 -58.76
N HIS A 656 2.80 -22.39 -58.79
CA HIS A 656 2.40 -23.19 -59.95
C HIS A 656 1.20 -24.08 -59.59
N ARG A 657 0.17 -24.08 -60.45
CA ARG A 657 -0.94 -25.05 -60.52
C ARG A 657 -0.52 -26.28 -61.36
N PRO A 658 -1.22 -27.42 -61.23
CA PRO A 658 -1.53 -28.30 -62.36
C PRO A 658 -3.01 -28.16 -62.80
N GLY A 659 -3.28 -28.21 -64.10
CA GLY A 659 -4.59 -28.56 -64.68
C GLY A 659 -4.62 -30.06 -65.02
N VAL A 660 -5.66 -30.73 -65.53
CA VAL A 660 -6.90 -30.40 -66.26
C VAL A 660 -7.74 -31.69 -66.28
N ARG A 661 -9.10 -31.65 -66.19
CA ARG A 661 -10.05 -32.34 -67.12
C ARG A 661 -11.54 -32.24 -66.70
N ARG A 662 -12.32 -31.67 -67.61
CA ARG A 662 -13.69 -31.98 -68.14
C ARG A 662 -14.75 -32.73 -67.30
N ALA A 663 -15.94 -32.11 -67.30
CA ALA A 663 -17.29 -32.62 -67.61
C ALA A 663 -17.83 -33.89 -66.89
N ARG A 664 -18.77 -33.70 -65.96
CA ARG A 664 -20.23 -33.83 -66.13
C ARG A 664 -20.93 -33.28 -64.90
#